data_AF-A0ABD3MDU6-F1
#
_entry.id   AF-A0ABD3MDU6-F1
#
_cell.length_a   1.000
_cell.length_b   1.000
_cell.length_c   1.000
_cell.angle_alpha   90.00
_cell.angle_beta   90.00
_cell.angle_gamma   90.00
#
_symmetry.space_group_name_H-M   'P 1'
#
loop_
_entity.id
_entity.type
_entity.pdbx_description
1 polymer ?
#
loop_
_entity_poly.entity_id
_entity_poly.type
_entity_poly.pdbx_seq_one_letter_code
_entity_poly.pdbx_strand_id
1 'polypeptide(L)'
;MKNNTRSSGNKQQRKLQSSSSTSTTVLDPTTDANYQPLRIQFDTSELSQQMELALSAYDYLAATKLYLLMYEILPMTASVWGDILRVIPVQGGIYPLAAKGSGKDQVLDNEDSSSSNNNGNEQEEMEYYDDPVRAMYCPDETTSGIAGGADLLVYATVNRQCASSGTTTSGEGGEDDGGGGFMGTLASALSCQRDQYDRPITGSIDFCLEGMRNVVEMNVEEYIASKESAGIIIGSDHMVGSEIYPTEKWNGWNGVTATNADGQDYLGGNRREVQYSVGVAMHEIGHVLGVSSDSLSYFRHPLTGVPLTRRPFEVSTVTCINGESQAFVGMPGPAVLQEGFHGENGGRYFEVVTPTVRRVVQNHFNCKTMKGARLENQDTGSDCFGSHWDEMLHYTEIMGAVFSPSVNILSPLTLAYLEDSGWYRANYESEFVHISTFGHGMGCDFVENNCIDSDGNVPEAFQEQICNSPITLSSDGRIDPSLSGSQTCDPSHTQKTYCDLVNTNELIAIGNQATTLEAAPEEYQYFEGEPNLRPYAFPNADYCPVPQLDPQSCLEYGKYSSSNEQAAAGETYGPNSRCIETDGTRSYTLCLETFCNTEVGLVQISAGGTILDCEYDGQVHDVLSDYDGAGDVRIKCPKAALVCPELFCPSNCAGRGECTYAANSGTDETEYAEGAYFDDTTSTSAKAYCVCDSAEDTTAGCYETPLTFPTEYGYAAENVFQTNKTLFIVIVGSVVVGLALMYVAARQWKARKNVFM
;
A
#
# COMPACT_ATOMS: atom_id res chain seq x y z
N MET A 1 -9.60 73.11 20.16
CA MET A 1 -8.14 72.98 20.40
C MET A 1 -7.91 71.76 21.29
N LYS A 2 -7.19 70.76 20.76
CA LYS A 2 -6.29 69.77 21.41
C LYS A 2 -6.77 69.04 22.68
N ASN A 3 -6.97 67.72 22.56
CA ASN A 3 -6.13 66.61 23.09
C ASN A 3 -6.38 66.34 24.60
N ASN A 4 -6.44 65.11 25.12
CA ASN A 4 -5.83 63.87 24.67
C ASN A 4 -6.54 62.62 25.27
N THR A 5 -6.38 61.53 24.55
CA THR A 5 -6.84 60.15 24.70
C THR A 5 -6.27 59.36 25.88
N ARG A 6 -7.10 58.47 26.46
CA ARG A 6 -6.72 57.11 26.90
C ARG A 6 -7.99 56.26 27.04
N SER A 7 -8.25 55.40 26.05
CA SER A 7 -9.26 54.35 26.12
C SER A 7 -8.55 53.00 26.07
N SER A 8 -8.75 52.21 27.11
CA SER A 8 -8.23 50.86 27.29
C SER A 8 -9.10 49.90 26.46
N GLY A 9 -8.58 49.48 25.30
CA GLY A 9 -9.17 48.40 24.52
C GLY A 9 -8.62 47.05 24.99
N ASN A 10 -9.48 46.21 25.55
CA ASN A 10 -9.21 44.78 25.73
C ASN A 10 -9.09 44.12 24.35
N LYS A 11 -7.87 43.89 23.89
CA LYS A 11 -7.56 42.85 22.89
C LYS A 11 -7.21 41.58 23.67
N GLN A 12 -8.16 40.65 23.81
CA GLN A 12 -7.83 39.27 24.15
C GLN A 12 -7.09 38.66 22.97
N GLN A 13 -5.76 38.61 23.09
CA GLN A 13 -4.90 37.74 22.30
C GLN A 13 -5.23 36.29 22.67
N ARG A 14 -5.84 35.52 21.77
CA ARG A 14 -5.72 34.05 21.80
C ARG A 14 -4.42 33.69 21.09
N LYS A 15 -3.38 33.62 21.91
CA LYS A 15 -2.09 33.02 21.59
C LYS A 15 -2.31 31.51 21.59
N LEU A 16 -2.59 30.90 20.44
CA LEU A 16 -2.43 29.46 20.26
C LEU A 16 -0.93 29.19 20.04
N GLN A 17 -0.18 29.25 21.14
CA GLN A 17 1.07 28.52 21.28
C GLN A 17 0.73 27.29 22.11
N SER A 18 0.59 26.17 21.43
CA SER A 18 0.86 24.85 21.99
C SER A 18 1.88 24.23 21.05
N SER A 19 3.15 24.49 21.34
CA SER A 19 4.23 23.60 20.94
C SER A 19 3.96 22.24 21.58
N SER A 20 3.16 21.42 20.90
CA SER A 20 3.18 19.98 21.11
C SER A 20 4.53 19.52 20.56
N SER A 21 5.53 19.44 21.43
CA SER A 21 6.59 18.46 21.22
C SER A 21 5.92 17.10 21.39
N THR A 22 5.25 16.64 20.34
CA THR A 22 4.76 15.28 20.25
C THR A 22 6.01 14.42 20.42
N SER A 23 6.02 13.60 21.47
CA SER A 23 7.09 12.65 21.72
C SER A 23 7.06 11.64 20.57
N THR A 24 7.76 11.94 19.49
CA THR A 24 7.86 11.09 18.32
C THR A 24 8.80 9.93 18.61
N THR A 25 8.23 8.76 18.89
CA THR A 25 8.75 7.40 18.64
C THR A 25 9.96 6.92 19.46
N VAL A 26 9.82 5.78 20.14
CA VAL A 26 10.94 5.08 20.79
C VAL A 26 11.63 4.18 19.76
N LEU A 27 12.33 4.80 18.79
CA LEU A 27 13.44 4.11 18.13
C LEU A 27 14.48 3.80 19.21
N ASP A 28 15.10 2.61 19.19
CA ASP A 28 16.11 2.23 20.18
C ASP A 28 17.22 3.31 20.21
N PRO A 29 17.30 4.12 21.27
CA PRO A 29 18.23 5.25 21.31
C PRO A 29 19.68 4.79 21.41
N THR A 30 19.95 3.49 21.58
CA THR A 30 21.31 2.93 21.59
C THR A 30 21.79 2.56 20.18
N THR A 31 20.89 2.17 19.26
CA THR A 31 21.24 1.78 17.88
C THR A 31 20.79 2.78 16.82
N ASP A 32 19.72 3.53 17.06
CA ASP A 32 19.06 4.38 16.08
C ASP A 32 19.17 5.88 16.41
N ALA A 33 20.05 6.27 17.34
CA ALA A 33 20.24 7.67 17.77
C ALA A 33 20.51 8.68 16.62
N ASN A 34 21.03 8.19 15.49
CA ASN A 34 21.33 9.02 14.32
C ASN A 34 20.15 9.17 13.35
N TYR A 35 19.11 8.35 13.48
CA TYR A 35 17.91 8.43 12.66
C TYR A 35 17.02 9.57 13.17
N GLN A 36 16.52 10.38 12.25
CA GLN A 36 15.66 11.53 12.51
C GLN A 36 14.45 11.49 11.56
N PRO A 37 13.35 12.20 11.85
CA PRO A 37 12.21 12.34 10.94
C PRO A 37 12.65 12.67 9.51
N LEU A 38 12.11 11.93 8.53
CA LEU A 38 12.39 12.16 7.12
C LEU A 38 11.92 13.56 6.72
N ARG A 39 12.80 14.36 6.10
CA ARG A 39 12.47 15.70 5.63
C ARG A 39 12.28 15.69 4.12
N ILE A 40 11.03 15.86 3.67
CA ILE A 40 10.69 15.99 2.26
C ILE A 40 10.48 17.47 1.93
N GLN A 41 11.08 17.93 0.84
CA GLN A 41 10.79 19.23 0.25
C GLN A 41 10.36 19.07 -1.21
N PHE A 42 9.33 19.81 -1.58
CA PHE A 42 8.77 19.90 -2.91
C PHE A 42 9.21 21.20 -3.57
N ASP A 43 9.81 21.12 -4.75
CA ASP A 43 9.98 22.26 -5.64
C ASP A 43 8.64 22.51 -6.35
N THR A 44 8.01 23.64 -6.04
CA THR A 44 6.69 24.03 -6.55
C THR A 44 6.77 25.22 -7.50
N SER A 45 7.93 25.43 -8.13
CA SER A 45 8.15 26.55 -9.07
C SER A 45 7.17 26.51 -10.24
N GLU A 46 6.95 25.32 -10.82
CA GLU A 46 5.98 25.14 -11.92
C GLU A 46 4.54 25.40 -11.45
N LEU A 47 4.14 24.81 -10.32
CA LEU A 47 2.81 25.03 -9.71
C LEU A 47 2.54 26.51 -9.45
N SER A 48 3.53 27.24 -8.92
CA SER A 48 3.45 28.68 -8.68
C SER A 48 3.19 29.45 -9.97
N GLN A 49 3.94 29.13 -11.04
CA GLN A 49 3.75 29.76 -12.35
C GLN A 49 2.38 29.45 -12.94
N GLN A 50 1.91 28.20 -12.85
CA GLN A 50 0.58 27.81 -13.32
C GLN A 50 -0.53 28.53 -12.55
N MET A 51 -0.34 28.76 -11.25
CA MET A 51 -1.32 29.47 -10.42
C MET A 51 -1.42 30.94 -10.81
N GLU A 52 -0.29 31.61 -11.06
CA GLU A 52 -0.28 32.98 -11.59
C GLU A 52 -0.99 33.08 -12.95
N LEU A 53 -0.75 32.11 -13.84
CA LEU A 53 -1.41 32.04 -15.14
C LEU A 53 -2.92 31.84 -14.99
N ALA A 54 -3.36 30.90 -14.15
CA ALA A 54 -4.77 30.64 -13.87
C ALA A 54 -5.49 31.88 -13.32
N LEU A 55 -4.89 32.56 -12.33
CA LEU A 55 -5.43 33.82 -11.78
C LEU A 55 -5.51 34.92 -12.84
N SER A 56 -4.47 35.07 -13.67
CA SER A 56 -4.47 36.06 -14.76
C SER A 56 -5.51 35.78 -15.85
N ALA A 57 -5.86 34.51 -16.03
CA ALA A 57 -6.87 34.04 -16.96
C ALA A 57 -8.29 34.02 -16.38
N TYR A 58 -8.46 34.37 -15.10
CA TYR A 58 -9.72 34.25 -14.34
C TYR A 58 -10.25 32.80 -14.24
N ASP A 59 -9.34 31.82 -14.26
CA ASP A 59 -9.65 30.42 -14.00
C ASP A 59 -9.48 30.11 -12.50
N TYR A 60 -10.49 30.52 -11.72
CA TYR A 60 -10.46 30.39 -10.26
C TYR A 60 -10.52 28.93 -9.79
N LEU A 61 -11.11 28.03 -10.58
CA LEU A 61 -11.16 26.62 -10.26
C LEU A 61 -9.75 26.00 -10.37
N ALA A 62 -9.02 26.26 -11.46
CA ALA A 62 -7.64 25.83 -11.60
C ALA A 62 -6.74 26.45 -10.51
N ALA A 63 -6.91 27.75 -10.22
CA ALA A 63 -6.19 28.41 -9.14
C ALA A 63 -6.49 27.78 -7.77
N THR A 64 -7.74 27.40 -7.51
CA THR A 64 -8.14 26.72 -6.27
C THR A 64 -7.44 25.36 -6.12
N LYS A 65 -7.41 24.56 -7.19
CA LYS A 65 -6.72 23.27 -7.21
C LYS A 65 -5.22 23.42 -6.92
N LEU A 66 -4.58 24.37 -7.57
CA LEU A 66 -3.15 24.66 -7.38
C LEU A 66 -2.84 25.15 -5.95
N TYR A 67 -3.71 26.00 -5.39
CA TYR A 67 -3.61 26.41 -3.99
C TYR A 67 -3.68 25.21 -3.04
N LEU A 68 -4.66 24.33 -3.21
CA LEU A 68 -4.82 23.14 -2.38
C LEU A 68 -3.60 22.20 -2.49
N LEU A 69 -3.05 22.02 -3.69
CA LEU A 69 -1.83 21.24 -3.87
C LEU A 69 -0.67 21.81 -3.04
N MET A 70 -0.40 23.10 -3.16
CA MET A 70 0.76 23.74 -2.55
C MET A 70 0.64 23.96 -1.03
N TYR A 71 -0.56 24.29 -0.53
CA TYR A 71 -0.75 24.72 0.86
C TYR A 71 -1.40 23.67 1.76
N GLU A 72 -1.97 22.61 1.19
CA GLU A 72 -2.69 21.58 1.94
C GLU A 72 -2.15 20.19 1.63
N ILE A 73 -2.15 19.75 0.36
CA ILE A 73 -1.85 18.36 -0.01
C ILE A 73 -0.37 18.01 0.13
N LEU A 74 0.53 18.78 -0.50
CA LEU A 74 1.98 18.52 -0.46
C LEU A 74 2.56 18.63 0.97
N PRO A 75 2.28 19.70 1.75
CA PRO A 75 2.77 19.78 3.13
C PRO A 75 2.25 18.64 4.02
N MET A 76 0.97 18.26 3.85
CA MET A 76 0.37 17.17 4.61
C MET A 76 1.04 15.83 4.26
N THR A 77 1.30 15.59 2.97
CA THR A 77 2.04 14.40 2.49
C THR A 77 3.46 14.34 3.09
N ALA A 78 4.21 15.46 3.07
CA ALA A 78 5.52 15.54 3.70
C ALA A 78 5.46 15.28 5.21
N SER A 79 4.45 15.81 5.90
CA SER A 79 4.26 15.60 7.33
C SER A 79 3.99 14.14 7.67
N VAL A 80 3.16 13.45 6.89
CA VAL A 80 2.84 12.04 7.14
C VAL A 80 4.08 11.18 6.93
N TRP A 81 4.74 11.26 5.77
CA TRP A 81 5.98 10.53 5.50
C TRP A 81 7.09 10.85 6.52
N GLY A 82 7.20 12.10 6.96
CA GLY A 82 8.12 12.53 8.00
C GLY A 82 7.82 11.94 9.37
N ASP A 83 6.56 11.61 9.68
CA ASP A 83 6.17 10.95 10.93
C ASP A 83 6.41 9.44 10.91
N ILE A 84 6.10 8.76 9.79
CA ILE A 84 6.19 7.30 9.64
C ILE A 84 7.60 6.79 9.30
N LEU A 85 8.45 7.61 8.69
CA LEU A 85 9.83 7.22 8.35
C LEU A 85 10.86 8.05 9.09
N ARG A 86 11.95 7.38 9.42
CA ARG A 86 13.14 7.96 10.01
C ARG A 86 14.32 7.64 9.12
N VAL A 87 15.27 8.56 9.01
CA VAL A 87 16.40 8.47 8.11
C VAL A 87 17.66 9.04 8.76
N ILE A 88 18.84 8.56 8.36
CA ILE A 88 20.09 9.28 8.66
C ILE A 88 20.11 10.56 7.80
N PRO A 89 20.12 11.75 8.40
CA PRO A 89 19.94 12.98 7.64
C PRO A 89 21.05 13.23 6.61
N VAL A 90 20.66 13.67 5.41
CA VAL A 90 21.58 14.20 4.41
C VAL A 90 22.33 15.39 5.02
N GLN A 91 23.65 15.34 4.93
CA GLN A 91 24.54 16.42 5.37
C GLN A 91 24.83 17.34 4.19
N GLY A 92 24.50 18.62 4.31
CA GLY A 92 24.66 19.60 3.23
C GLY A 92 23.45 19.65 2.29
N GLY A 93 23.70 20.05 1.04
CA GLY A 93 22.67 20.25 0.03
C GLY A 93 22.50 19.06 -0.92
N ILE A 94 21.31 18.96 -1.51
CA ILE A 94 21.00 17.99 -2.58
C ILE A 94 21.13 18.75 -3.89
N TYR A 95 22.11 18.39 -4.72
CA TYR A 95 22.37 18.99 -6.03
C TYR A 95 22.31 17.92 -7.09
N PRO A 96 21.18 17.77 -7.78
CA PRO A 96 21.01 16.67 -8.72
C PRO A 96 21.94 16.86 -9.91
N LEU A 97 22.58 15.77 -10.33
CA LEU A 97 23.36 15.77 -11.55
C LEU A 97 22.40 15.91 -12.74
N ALA A 98 22.82 16.50 -13.87
CA ALA A 98 21.96 16.50 -15.06
C ALA A 98 21.56 15.05 -15.39
N ALA A 99 20.32 14.82 -15.83
CA ALA A 99 19.78 13.47 -16.12
C ALA A 99 20.66 12.66 -17.11
N LYS A 100 21.50 13.35 -17.90
CA LYS A 100 22.63 12.79 -18.65
C LYS A 100 23.77 12.34 -17.73
N GLY A 101 23.73 11.08 -17.29
CA GLY A 101 24.90 10.38 -16.71
C GLY A 101 24.63 9.13 -15.86
N SER A 102 23.38 8.88 -15.45
CA SER A 102 23.08 7.99 -14.32
C SER A 102 23.17 6.47 -14.53
N GLY A 103 23.45 5.96 -15.74
CA GLY A 103 23.45 4.52 -16.00
C GLY A 103 24.73 3.77 -15.61
N LYS A 104 25.90 4.43 -15.57
CA LYS A 104 27.20 3.75 -15.35
C LYS A 104 28.22 4.50 -14.50
N ASP A 105 28.03 5.78 -14.20
CA ASP A 105 29.10 6.63 -13.63
C ASP A 105 28.96 6.90 -12.12
N GLN A 106 28.66 5.87 -11.32
CA GLN A 106 28.81 5.90 -9.85
C GLN A 106 30.17 5.32 -9.39
N VAL A 107 31.12 5.08 -10.31
CA VAL A 107 32.50 4.75 -9.95
C VAL A 107 33.29 6.05 -9.85
N LEU A 108 33.48 6.55 -8.62
CA LEU A 108 34.50 7.54 -8.34
C LEU A 108 35.87 6.93 -8.63
N ASP A 109 36.53 7.36 -9.71
CA ASP A 109 37.95 7.05 -9.89
C ASP A 109 38.76 7.83 -8.84
N ASN A 110 39.49 7.06 -8.04
CA ASN A 110 40.45 7.56 -7.06
C ASN A 110 41.43 8.54 -7.71
N GLU A 111 41.74 9.61 -6.98
CA GLU A 111 42.94 10.43 -7.21
C GLU A 111 44.19 9.53 -7.27
N ASP A 112 44.72 9.31 -8.47
CA ASP A 112 46.16 9.34 -8.80
C ASP A 112 46.40 8.84 -10.23
N SER A 113 46.57 9.75 -11.19
CA SER A 113 47.67 9.63 -12.15
C SER A 113 47.78 10.87 -13.04
N SER A 114 48.72 11.73 -12.67
CA SER A 114 49.37 12.61 -13.62
C SER A 114 50.13 11.78 -14.66
N SER A 115 49.67 11.73 -15.90
CA SER A 115 50.59 11.65 -17.05
C SER A 115 49.88 11.97 -18.37
N SER A 116 50.43 12.98 -19.05
CA SER A 116 50.16 13.28 -20.45
C SER A 116 50.39 12.07 -21.35
N ASN A 117 49.50 11.85 -22.31
CA ASN A 117 49.89 11.35 -23.62
C ASN A 117 48.89 11.74 -24.71
N ASN A 118 49.38 12.55 -25.66
CA ASN A 118 48.80 12.70 -26.99
C ASN A 118 48.97 11.37 -27.75
N ASN A 119 47.89 10.82 -28.31
CA ASN A 119 47.85 10.25 -29.66
C ASN A 119 46.40 9.86 -30.01
N GLY A 120 45.95 10.26 -31.20
CA GLY A 120 44.61 9.95 -31.70
C GLY A 120 44.45 8.50 -32.14
N ASN A 121 43.26 7.95 -31.91
CA ASN A 121 42.41 7.24 -32.88
C ASN A 121 41.18 6.68 -32.14
N GLU A 122 40.05 6.70 -32.87
CA GLU A 122 38.83 5.93 -32.62
C GLU A 122 38.16 6.18 -31.26
N GLN A 123 37.33 7.24 -31.25
CA GLN A 123 36.27 7.41 -30.26
C GLN A 123 35.21 6.34 -30.58
N GLU A 124 35.29 5.18 -29.92
CA GLU A 124 34.11 4.35 -29.73
C GLU A 124 33.08 5.22 -28.99
N GLU A 125 32.04 5.65 -29.69
CA GLU A 125 30.86 6.24 -29.05
C GLU A 125 30.30 5.19 -28.10
N MET A 126 30.56 5.34 -26.80
CA MET A 126 29.83 4.61 -25.78
C MET A 126 28.36 4.97 -25.94
N GLU A 127 27.59 4.02 -26.45
CA GLU A 127 26.14 4.12 -26.57
C GLU A 127 25.57 4.24 -25.14
N TYR A 128 25.21 5.47 -24.80
CA TYR A 128 24.68 5.86 -23.51
C TYR A 128 23.25 5.33 -23.43
N TYR A 129 22.95 4.45 -22.47
CA TYR A 129 21.58 4.00 -22.23
C TYR A 129 20.81 5.16 -21.61
N ASP A 130 20.09 5.86 -22.47
CA ASP A 130 19.13 6.89 -22.09
C ASP A 130 17.85 6.17 -21.66
N ASP A 131 17.52 6.22 -20.38
CA ASP A 131 16.25 5.69 -19.88
C ASP A 131 15.15 6.68 -20.30
N PRO A 132 14.32 6.33 -21.31
CA PRO A 132 13.34 7.25 -21.86
C PRO A 132 12.24 7.57 -20.85
N VAL A 133 11.98 6.69 -19.86
CA VAL A 133 11.02 6.94 -18.78
C VAL A 133 11.66 7.96 -17.84
N ARG A 134 12.86 7.73 -17.35
CA ARG A 134 13.52 8.71 -16.47
C ARG A 134 13.73 10.07 -17.14
N ALA A 135 14.08 10.12 -18.42
CA ALA A 135 14.21 11.37 -19.18
C ALA A 135 12.86 12.10 -19.37
N MET A 136 11.76 11.35 -19.41
CA MET A 136 10.40 11.90 -19.57
C MET A 136 9.87 12.53 -18.28
N TYR A 137 10.19 11.95 -17.12
CA TYR A 137 9.63 12.37 -15.84
C TYR A 137 10.59 13.22 -14.98
N CYS A 138 11.90 12.98 -15.05
CA CYS A 138 12.90 13.78 -14.33
C CYS A 138 13.39 14.91 -15.24
N PRO A 139 13.06 16.19 -14.98
CA PRO A 139 13.44 17.29 -15.87
C PRO A 139 14.96 17.34 -16.15
N ASP A 140 15.35 17.63 -17.38
CA ASP A 140 16.75 17.95 -17.74
C ASP A 140 17.29 19.15 -16.93
N GLU A 141 16.38 20.03 -16.49
CA GLU A 141 16.65 21.23 -15.69
C GLU A 141 16.68 20.98 -14.17
N THR A 142 16.60 19.73 -13.69
CA THR A 142 16.68 19.33 -12.26
C THR A 142 17.99 19.72 -11.56
N THR A 143 18.81 20.57 -12.16
CA THR A 143 19.99 21.19 -11.54
C THR A 143 19.64 22.17 -10.40
N SER A 144 18.37 22.57 -10.23
CA SER A 144 17.93 23.31 -9.05
C SER A 144 17.96 22.39 -7.83
N GLY A 145 19.13 22.35 -7.19
CA GLY A 145 19.32 21.73 -5.90
C GLY A 145 18.94 22.64 -4.75
N ILE A 146 18.87 22.07 -3.56
CA ILE A 146 18.68 22.78 -2.30
C ILE A 146 19.98 22.81 -1.51
N ALA A 147 20.23 23.90 -0.78
CA ALA A 147 21.45 24.05 0.03
C ALA A 147 21.47 23.17 1.30
N GLY A 148 20.33 22.58 1.65
CA GLY A 148 20.15 21.63 2.74
C GLY A 148 18.75 21.74 3.34
N GLY A 149 18.51 20.97 4.40
CA GLY A 149 17.21 20.99 5.08
C GLY A 149 16.22 19.93 4.60
N ALA A 150 16.53 19.19 3.53
CA ALA A 150 15.77 18.01 3.11
C ALA A 150 16.68 16.77 2.99
N ASP A 151 16.04 15.62 3.09
CA ASP A 151 16.61 14.30 2.82
C ASP A 151 16.10 13.76 1.47
N LEU A 152 14.98 14.28 0.99
CA LEU A 152 14.38 14.00 -0.32
C LEU A 152 13.87 15.31 -0.94
N LEU A 153 14.29 15.59 -2.18
CA LEU A 153 13.81 16.70 -3.00
C LEU A 153 12.89 16.18 -4.11
N VAL A 154 11.64 16.64 -4.16
CA VAL A 154 10.66 16.20 -5.15
C VAL A 154 10.21 17.36 -6.03
N TYR A 155 10.27 17.19 -7.34
CA TYR A 155 9.76 18.18 -8.29
C TYR A 155 8.27 17.98 -8.49
N ALA A 156 7.45 18.95 -8.07
CA ALA A 156 6.00 18.87 -8.17
C ALA A 156 5.49 19.66 -9.39
N THR A 157 4.86 18.96 -10.32
CA THR A 157 4.39 19.49 -11.62
C THR A 157 2.90 19.22 -11.82
N VAL A 158 2.30 19.82 -12.86
CA VAL A 158 0.90 19.54 -13.22
C VAL A 158 0.70 19.33 -14.72
N ASN A 159 -0.21 18.42 -15.04
CA ASN A 159 -0.68 18.16 -16.40
C ASN A 159 0.40 17.79 -17.42
N ARG A 160 1.57 17.32 -16.99
CA ARG A 160 2.60 16.85 -17.92
C ARG A 160 2.28 15.46 -18.46
N GLN A 161 1.65 14.62 -17.65
CA GLN A 161 1.53 13.18 -17.90
C GLN A 161 0.12 12.64 -17.65
N CYS A 162 -0.88 13.49 -17.82
CA CYS A 162 -2.27 13.04 -17.79
C CYS A 162 -2.59 12.28 -19.08
N ALA A 163 -3.14 11.08 -18.93
CA ALA A 163 -3.79 10.42 -20.05
C ALA A 163 -4.85 11.39 -20.61
N SER A 164 -4.75 11.75 -21.90
CA SER A 164 -5.77 12.57 -22.54
C SER A 164 -7.10 11.84 -22.41
N SER A 165 -8.04 12.43 -21.69
CA SER A 165 -9.43 11.99 -21.64
C SER A 165 -9.93 11.88 -23.09
N GLY A 166 -10.01 10.64 -23.58
CA GLY A 166 -10.64 10.35 -24.84
C GLY A 166 -12.06 10.87 -24.76
N THR A 167 -12.39 11.86 -25.59
CA THR A 167 -13.72 12.42 -25.85
C THR A 167 -14.88 11.55 -25.35
N THR A 168 -15.42 11.88 -24.18
CA THR A 168 -16.84 11.63 -23.85
C THR A 168 -17.47 12.95 -23.48
N THR A 169 -18.52 13.25 -24.22
CA THR A 169 -19.24 14.52 -24.31
C THR A 169 -19.73 15.05 -22.96
N SER A 170 -19.48 16.34 -22.76
CA SER A 170 -20.19 17.26 -21.86
C SER A 170 -21.66 16.87 -21.60
N GLY A 171 -21.93 16.46 -20.36
CA GLY A 171 -23.26 16.53 -19.73
C GLY A 171 -23.20 17.53 -18.59
N GLU A 172 -23.75 18.73 -18.81
CA GLU A 172 -23.97 19.72 -17.76
C GLU A 172 -25.00 19.18 -16.73
N GLY A 173 -24.66 19.26 -15.44
CA GLY A 173 -25.62 19.30 -14.34
C GLY A 173 -26.30 17.98 -13.96
N GLY A 174 -25.70 17.25 -13.02
CA GLY A 174 -26.36 16.21 -12.24
C GLY A 174 -25.67 16.11 -10.88
N GLU A 175 -26.44 16.33 -9.82
CA GLU A 175 -26.05 16.09 -8.42
C GLU A 175 -25.67 14.61 -8.22
N ASP A 176 -24.75 14.39 -7.27
CA ASP A 176 -24.36 13.13 -6.63
C ASP A 176 -25.14 11.88 -7.08
N ASP A 177 -24.51 11.06 -7.92
CA ASP A 177 -24.89 9.68 -8.13
C ASP A 177 -23.63 8.82 -8.20
N GLY A 178 -23.55 7.83 -7.30
CA GLY A 178 -22.47 6.87 -7.09
C GLY A 178 -22.28 5.86 -8.23
N GLY A 179 -22.10 6.35 -9.46
CA GLY A 179 -21.68 5.53 -10.60
C GLY A 179 -20.17 5.45 -10.67
N GLY A 180 -19.62 4.24 -10.52
CA GLY A 180 -18.20 3.91 -10.72
C GLY A 180 -17.72 4.18 -12.15
N GLY A 181 -17.45 5.44 -12.46
CA GLY A 181 -16.62 5.82 -13.59
C GLY A 181 -15.16 5.73 -13.18
N PHE A 182 -14.37 4.97 -13.94
CA PHE A 182 -12.91 4.90 -13.82
C PHE A 182 -12.34 6.27 -13.44
N MET A 183 -11.75 6.37 -12.25
CA MET A 183 -11.00 7.55 -11.88
C MET A 183 -9.79 7.60 -12.81
N GLY A 184 -9.69 8.65 -13.63
CA GLY A 184 -8.48 8.88 -14.41
C GLY A 184 -7.28 9.06 -13.48
N THR A 185 -6.07 8.86 -14.00
CA THR A 185 -4.81 9.11 -13.29
C THR A 185 -4.86 10.46 -12.59
N LEU A 186 -4.82 10.48 -11.25
CA LEU A 186 -4.81 11.71 -10.46
C LEU A 186 -3.40 12.25 -10.30
N ALA A 187 -2.41 11.37 -10.15
CA ALA A 187 -1.02 11.74 -10.14
C ALA A 187 -0.15 10.59 -10.68
N SER A 188 1.13 10.87 -10.91
CA SER A 188 2.15 9.87 -11.22
C SER A 188 3.50 10.34 -10.67
N ALA A 189 4.35 9.42 -10.24
CA ALA A 189 5.66 9.75 -9.70
C ALA A 189 6.73 8.68 -9.94
N LEU A 190 7.99 9.09 -9.79
CA LEU A 190 9.13 8.18 -9.72
C LEU A 190 10.32 8.78 -8.99
N SER A 191 11.20 7.86 -8.59
CA SER A 191 12.53 8.17 -8.11
C SER A 191 13.44 8.63 -9.27
N CYS A 192 14.10 9.77 -9.10
CA CYS A 192 14.99 10.34 -10.08
C CYS A 192 16.45 10.05 -9.78
N GLN A 193 16.96 10.27 -8.56
CA GLN A 193 18.38 10.04 -8.24
C GLN A 193 18.56 9.40 -6.88
N ARG A 194 19.69 8.69 -6.77
CA ARG A 194 20.12 8.00 -5.57
C ARG A 194 21.45 8.55 -5.07
N ASP A 195 21.66 8.48 -3.76
CA ASP A 195 22.95 8.81 -3.15
C ASP A 195 23.96 7.66 -3.23
N GLN A 196 25.15 7.84 -2.63
CA GLN A 196 26.22 6.84 -2.62
C GLN A 196 25.88 5.54 -1.85
N TYR A 197 24.77 5.54 -1.12
CA TYR A 197 24.22 4.38 -0.41
C TYR A 197 22.96 3.84 -1.11
N ASP A 198 22.77 4.20 -2.39
CA ASP A 198 21.65 3.82 -3.24
C ASP A 198 20.26 4.30 -2.78
N ARG A 199 20.20 5.18 -1.77
CA ARG A 199 18.92 5.71 -1.26
C ARG A 199 18.37 6.78 -2.22
N PRO A 200 17.07 6.76 -2.54
CA PRO A 200 16.42 7.87 -3.24
C PRO A 200 16.59 9.21 -2.54
N ILE A 201 17.11 10.20 -3.26
CA ILE A 201 17.30 11.58 -2.77
C ILE A 201 16.60 12.62 -3.63
N THR A 202 16.18 12.24 -4.85
CA THR A 202 15.34 13.09 -5.69
C THR A 202 14.25 12.28 -6.38
N GLY A 203 13.14 12.94 -6.70
CA GLY A 203 12.05 12.37 -7.49
C GLY A 203 11.19 13.44 -8.14
N SER A 204 10.16 13.02 -8.84
CA SER A 204 9.14 13.91 -9.44
C SER A 204 7.75 13.38 -9.12
N ILE A 205 6.79 14.29 -8.98
CA ILE A 205 5.36 13.98 -8.89
C ILE A 205 4.59 14.93 -9.81
N ASP A 206 3.77 14.39 -10.70
CA ASP A 206 2.91 15.16 -11.61
C ASP A 206 1.45 14.96 -11.23
N PHE A 207 0.70 16.04 -11.01
CA PHE A 207 -0.73 15.99 -10.70
C PHE A 207 -1.59 16.35 -11.90
N CYS A 208 -2.68 15.61 -12.08
CA CYS A 208 -3.68 15.87 -13.10
C CYS A 208 -4.82 16.70 -12.54
N LEU A 209 -4.87 17.99 -12.91
CA LEU A 209 -5.90 18.90 -12.41
C LEU A 209 -7.32 18.46 -12.81
N GLU A 210 -7.47 17.78 -13.94
CA GLU A 210 -8.76 17.21 -14.37
C GLU A 210 -9.23 16.05 -13.46
N GLY A 211 -8.29 15.34 -12.83
CA GLY A 211 -8.59 14.28 -11.87
C GLY A 211 -9.19 14.81 -10.56
N MET A 212 -8.86 16.04 -10.17
CA MET A 212 -9.41 16.71 -8.98
C MET A 212 -10.83 17.24 -9.23
N ARG A 213 -11.82 16.34 -9.37
CA ARG A 213 -13.15 16.68 -9.92
C ARG A 213 -14.06 17.41 -8.94
N ASN A 214 -13.97 17.16 -7.64
CA ASN A 214 -14.93 17.64 -6.65
C ASN A 214 -14.44 18.86 -5.86
N VAL A 215 -13.60 19.69 -6.49
CA VAL A 215 -13.10 20.93 -5.88
C VAL A 215 -14.16 22.04 -6.00
N VAL A 216 -14.48 22.65 -4.86
CA VAL A 216 -15.30 23.85 -4.72
C VAL A 216 -14.41 25.08 -4.79
N GLU A 217 -14.71 25.99 -5.73
CA GLU A 217 -13.98 27.23 -5.96
C GLU A 217 -13.84 28.08 -4.68
N MET A 218 -12.64 28.64 -4.46
CA MET A 218 -12.31 29.50 -3.34
C MET A 218 -11.76 30.85 -3.79
N ASN A 219 -11.82 31.86 -2.90
CA ASN A 219 -11.12 33.13 -3.10
C ASN A 219 -9.63 32.98 -2.78
N VAL A 220 -8.86 32.42 -3.71
CA VAL A 220 -7.44 32.08 -3.53
C VAL A 220 -6.59 33.26 -3.04
N GLU A 221 -6.83 34.47 -3.54
CA GLU A 221 -6.08 35.67 -3.13
C GLU A 221 -6.25 35.99 -1.63
N GLU A 222 -7.48 35.85 -1.11
CA GLU A 222 -7.78 36.07 0.30
C GLU A 222 -7.16 34.99 1.20
N TYR A 223 -7.18 33.74 0.75
CA TYR A 223 -6.58 32.62 1.48
C TYR A 223 -5.05 32.70 1.52
N ILE A 224 -4.40 33.10 0.42
CA ILE A 224 -2.96 33.38 0.40
C ILE A 224 -2.64 34.52 1.37
N ALA A 225 -3.35 35.65 1.30
CA ALA A 225 -3.14 36.78 2.22
C ALA A 225 -3.34 36.39 3.71
N SER A 226 -4.26 35.47 3.98
CA SER A 226 -4.49 34.91 5.31
C SER A 226 -3.31 34.07 5.79
N LYS A 227 -2.80 33.14 4.97
CA LYS A 227 -1.61 32.33 5.29
C LYS A 227 -0.37 33.23 5.47
N GLU A 228 -0.17 34.23 4.61
CA GLU A 228 0.91 35.20 4.74
C GLU A 228 0.83 36.00 6.05
N SER A 229 -0.38 36.42 6.45
CA SER A 229 -0.62 37.11 7.72
C SER A 229 -0.34 36.21 8.94
N ALA A 230 -0.47 34.90 8.78
CA ALA A 230 -0.10 33.90 9.78
C ALA A 230 1.40 33.55 9.76
N GLY A 231 2.18 34.12 8.85
CA GLY A 231 3.60 33.83 8.68
C GLY A 231 3.89 32.54 7.90
N ILE A 232 2.89 31.97 7.24
CA ILE A 232 3.00 30.81 6.36
C ILE A 232 3.17 31.36 4.94
N ILE A 233 4.40 31.39 4.46
CA ILE A 233 4.77 31.99 3.16
C ILE A 233 5.62 30.99 2.40
N ILE A 234 5.21 30.67 1.18
CA ILE A 234 6.10 29.99 0.23
C ILE A 234 7.13 31.03 -0.19
N GLY A 235 8.39 30.77 0.16
CA GLY A 235 9.49 31.70 -0.11
C GLY A 235 9.69 31.92 -1.60
N SER A 236 10.57 32.87 -1.95
CA SER A 236 10.98 33.08 -3.35
C SER A 236 11.76 31.89 -3.94
N ASP A 237 12.09 30.91 -3.11
CA ASP A 237 12.66 29.63 -3.48
C ASP A 237 11.61 28.59 -3.90
N HIS A 238 10.31 28.90 -3.76
CA HIS A 238 9.18 28.03 -4.16
C HIS A 238 9.22 26.63 -3.54
N MET A 239 9.84 26.50 -2.36
CA MET A 239 9.94 25.24 -1.63
C MET A 239 8.75 25.05 -0.69
N VAL A 240 8.20 23.84 -0.70
CA VAL A 240 7.11 23.41 0.16
C VAL A 240 7.51 22.13 0.88
N GLY A 241 7.46 22.11 2.20
CA GLY A 241 7.66 20.90 2.99
C GLY A 241 6.78 20.87 4.23
N SER A 242 7.14 20.02 5.19
CA SER A 242 6.43 19.87 6.47
C SER A 242 6.43 21.14 7.35
N GLU A 243 7.28 22.12 7.05
CA GLU A 243 7.31 23.43 7.72
C GLU A 243 6.09 24.31 7.39
N ILE A 244 5.39 24.02 6.30
CA ILE A 244 4.10 24.62 5.98
C ILE A 244 3.03 23.82 6.70
N TYR A 245 2.31 24.47 7.62
CA TYR A 245 1.27 23.79 8.39
C TYR A 245 -0.05 23.77 7.59
N PRO A 246 -0.52 22.57 7.19
CA PRO A 246 -1.84 22.45 6.57
C PRO A 246 -2.93 22.81 7.58
N THR A 247 -4.11 23.13 7.07
CA THR A 247 -5.28 23.54 7.85
C THR A 247 -5.86 22.37 8.65
N GLU A 248 -5.84 21.17 8.08
CA GLU A 248 -6.20 19.91 8.74
C GLU A 248 -5.06 18.90 8.64
N LYS A 249 -5.12 17.81 9.40
CA LYS A 249 -4.24 16.66 9.23
C LYS A 249 -4.87 15.64 8.28
N TRP A 250 -4.06 14.73 7.74
CA TRP A 250 -4.59 13.59 7.02
C TRP A 250 -5.22 12.63 8.04
N ASN A 251 -6.45 12.20 7.81
CA ASN A 251 -7.15 11.28 8.70
C ASN A 251 -7.21 9.86 8.11
N GLY A 252 -6.26 9.54 7.23
CA GLY A 252 -6.30 8.32 6.43
C GLY A 252 -7.56 8.26 5.56
N TRP A 253 -7.98 7.06 5.23
CA TRP A 253 -9.20 6.86 4.46
C TRP A 253 -10.48 7.32 5.19
N ASN A 254 -10.49 7.29 6.52
CA ASN A 254 -11.59 7.87 7.31
C ASN A 254 -11.75 9.38 7.04
N GLY A 255 -10.70 10.07 6.60
CA GLY A 255 -10.80 11.46 6.13
C GLY A 255 -11.67 11.63 4.87
N VAL A 256 -11.77 10.60 4.03
CA VAL A 256 -12.57 10.61 2.79
C VAL A 256 -14.03 10.23 3.06
N THR A 257 -14.26 9.35 4.04
CA THR A 257 -15.56 8.69 4.28
C THR A 257 -16.20 9.01 5.62
N ALA A 258 -15.56 9.85 6.46
CA ALA A 258 -16.10 10.27 7.75
C ALA A 258 -16.08 11.80 7.90
N THR A 259 -17.07 12.32 8.63
CA THR A 259 -17.09 13.69 9.13
C THR A 259 -16.05 13.86 10.25
N ASN A 260 -15.49 15.06 10.41
CA ASN A 260 -14.56 15.34 11.50
C ASN A 260 -15.20 15.04 12.87
N ALA A 261 -14.42 14.45 13.79
CA ALA A 261 -14.87 14.06 15.12
C ALA A 261 -15.33 15.24 15.99
N ASP A 262 -14.86 16.45 15.69
CA ASP A 262 -15.27 17.71 16.34
C ASP A 262 -16.43 18.43 15.63
N GLY A 263 -16.92 17.86 14.52
CA GLY A 263 -17.97 18.43 13.67
C GLY A 263 -17.59 19.74 12.98
N GLN A 264 -16.32 20.15 12.99
CA GLN A 264 -15.84 21.33 12.27
C GLN A 264 -15.25 20.90 10.92
N ASP A 265 -15.55 21.64 9.86
CA ASP A 265 -14.98 21.40 8.54
C ASP A 265 -14.21 22.66 8.12
N TYR A 266 -12.88 22.63 8.29
CA TYR A 266 -12.03 23.80 8.06
C TYR A 266 -11.65 23.95 6.58
N LEU A 267 -11.69 22.86 5.82
CA LEU A 267 -11.49 22.84 4.37
C LEU A 267 -12.82 22.96 3.60
N GLY A 268 -13.96 22.91 4.29
CA GLY A 268 -15.29 23.02 3.70
C GLY A 268 -15.53 21.92 2.66
N GLY A 269 -16.23 22.28 1.58
CA GLY A 269 -16.52 21.36 0.47
C GLY A 269 -15.28 20.73 -0.20
N ASN A 270 -14.07 21.23 0.07
CA ASN A 270 -12.82 20.66 -0.46
C ASN A 270 -12.21 19.57 0.40
N ARG A 271 -12.69 19.34 1.63
CA ARG A 271 -12.05 18.41 2.58
C ARG A 271 -11.88 17.01 2.01
N ARG A 272 -12.95 16.44 1.46
CA ARG A 272 -12.94 15.06 0.92
C ARG A 272 -11.92 14.91 -0.20
N GLU A 273 -11.90 15.86 -1.13
CA GLU A 273 -10.96 15.88 -2.25
C GLU A 273 -9.51 16.04 -1.78
N VAL A 274 -9.25 16.87 -0.77
CA VAL A 274 -7.92 17.01 -0.17
C VAL A 274 -7.46 15.71 0.50
N GLN A 275 -8.30 15.08 1.32
CA GLN A 275 -7.96 13.82 2.01
C GLN A 275 -7.70 12.68 1.01
N TYR A 276 -8.49 12.63 -0.07
CA TYR A 276 -8.30 11.68 -1.18
C TYR A 276 -6.99 11.96 -1.93
N SER A 277 -6.75 13.22 -2.30
CA SER A 277 -5.54 13.63 -3.02
C SER A 277 -4.26 13.40 -2.21
N VAL A 278 -4.32 13.54 -0.88
CA VAL A 278 -3.21 13.18 0.01
C VAL A 278 -2.97 11.68 0.00
N GLY A 279 -4.01 10.85 0.02
CA GLY A 279 -3.86 9.40 -0.11
C GLY A 279 -3.17 8.99 -1.41
N VAL A 280 -3.55 9.61 -2.54
CA VAL A 280 -2.85 9.39 -3.82
C VAL A 280 -1.42 9.92 -3.77
N ALA A 281 -1.18 11.12 -3.24
CA ALA A 281 0.17 11.65 -3.08
C ALA A 281 1.04 10.76 -2.16
N MET A 282 0.46 10.13 -1.14
CA MET A 282 1.14 9.15 -0.30
C MET A 282 1.60 7.93 -1.13
N HIS A 283 0.72 7.37 -1.97
CA HIS A 283 1.06 6.30 -2.92
C HIS A 283 2.21 6.70 -3.85
N GLU A 284 2.06 7.84 -4.54
CA GLU A 284 3.06 8.32 -5.50
C GLU A 284 4.42 8.61 -4.86
N ILE A 285 4.43 9.21 -3.68
CA ILE A 285 5.67 9.44 -2.94
C ILE A 285 6.26 8.12 -2.41
N GLY A 286 5.46 7.09 -2.18
CA GLY A 286 5.93 5.73 -1.96
C GLY A 286 6.85 5.23 -3.09
N HIS A 287 6.45 5.45 -4.35
CA HIS A 287 7.31 5.14 -5.51
C HIS A 287 8.60 5.97 -5.52
N VAL A 288 8.52 7.26 -5.18
CA VAL A 288 9.71 8.13 -5.07
C VAL A 288 10.70 7.61 -4.00
N LEU A 289 10.16 7.14 -2.87
CA LEU A 289 10.92 6.55 -1.76
C LEU A 289 11.47 5.15 -2.08
N GLY A 290 11.05 4.56 -3.21
CA GLY A 290 11.61 3.34 -3.76
C GLY A 290 10.76 2.09 -3.55
N VAL A 291 9.45 2.24 -3.33
CA VAL A 291 8.50 1.14 -3.54
C VAL A 291 8.31 0.97 -5.04
N SER A 292 9.24 0.25 -5.69
CA SER A 292 9.18 -0.07 -7.11
C SER A 292 10.07 -1.27 -7.42
N SER A 293 9.74 -1.98 -8.49
CA SER A 293 10.52 -3.14 -8.96
C SER A 293 12.00 -2.81 -9.18
N ASP A 294 12.30 -1.66 -9.80
CA ASP A 294 13.66 -1.18 -10.08
C ASP A 294 14.46 -0.92 -8.79
N SER A 295 13.79 -0.49 -7.73
CA SER A 295 14.41 -0.14 -6.46
C SER A 295 14.93 -1.37 -5.71
N LEU A 296 14.34 -2.55 -5.92
CA LEU A 296 14.73 -3.80 -5.27
C LEU A 296 16.21 -4.16 -5.52
N SER A 297 16.71 -3.85 -6.72
CA SER A 297 18.12 -4.04 -7.13
C SER A 297 19.09 -3.25 -6.24
N TYR A 298 18.61 -2.20 -5.59
CA TYR A 298 19.38 -1.24 -4.81
C TYR A 298 19.31 -1.47 -3.30
N PHE A 299 18.55 -2.48 -2.85
CA PHE A 299 18.42 -2.78 -1.43
C PHE A 299 19.76 -3.11 -0.79
N ARG A 300 19.91 -2.66 0.45
CA ARG A 300 21.08 -2.88 1.29
C ARG A 300 20.66 -3.50 2.61
N HIS A 301 21.55 -4.30 3.18
CA HIS A 301 21.33 -4.91 4.48
C HIS A 301 21.12 -3.79 5.53
N PRO A 302 19.96 -3.73 6.22
CA PRO A 302 19.59 -2.58 7.08
C PRO A 302 20.53 -2.28 8.26
N LEU A 303 21.26 -3.29 8.73
CA LEU A 303 22.24 -3.16 9.82
C LEU A 303 23.70 -2.97 9.35
N THR A 304 24.09 -3.44 8.16
CA THR A 304 25.50 -3.45 7.72
C THR A 304 25.77 -2.54 6.52
N GLY A 305 24.73 -2.12 5.79
CA GLY A 305 24.83 -1.30 4.58
C GLY A 305 25.37 -2.04 3.35
N VAL A 306 25.64 -3.35 3.46
CA VAL A 306 26.13 -4.17 2.33
C VAL A 306 25.01 -4.36 1.30
N PRO A 307 25.26 -4.17 -0.01
CA PRO A 307 24.26 -4.45 -1.05
C PRO A 307 23.72 -5.88 -0.99
N LEU A 308 22.40 -6.02 -1.04
CA LEU A 308 21.71 -7.32 -1.11
C LEU A 308 21.66 -7.88 -2.53
N THR A 309 22.02 -7.05 -3.51
CA THR A 309 22.19 -7.43 -4.91
C THR A 309 23.66 -7.26 -5.32
N ARG A 310 24.18 -8.17 -6.14
CA ARG A 310 25.60 -8.17 -6.52
C ARG A 310 25.98 -6.92 -7.32
N ARG A 311 27.22 -6.47 -7.13
CA ARG A 311 27.82 -5.33 -7.86
C ARG A 311 29.14 -5.74 -8.53
N PRO A 312 29.51 -5.17 -9.69
CA PRO A 312 28.68 -4.31 -10.54
C PRO A 312 27.44 -5.06 -11.06
N PHE A 313 26.42 -4.32 -11.49
CA PHE A 313 25.22 -4.96 -12.03
C PHE A 313 25.53 -5.74 -13.30
N GLU A 314 24.96 -6.93 -13.38
CA GLU A 314 25.06 -7.81 -14.55
C GLU A 314 23.73 -7.78 -15.30
N VAL A 315 23.80 -7.97 -16.61
CA VAL A 315 22.60 -8.11 -17.45
C VAL A 315 22.17 -9.57 -17.43
N SER A 316 20.90 -9.80 -17.11
CA SER A 316 20.28 -11.13 -17.12
C SER A 316 19.03 -11.12 -17.97
N THR A 317 18.70 -12.26 -18.57
CA THR A 317 17.38 -12.45 -19.20
C THR A 317 16.40 -12.93 -18.14
N VAL A 318 15.29 -12.22 -18.00
CA VAL A 318 14.22 -12.49 -17.03
C VAL A 318 12.95 -12.81 -17.81
N THR A 319 12.21 -13.82 -17.36
CA THR A 319 10.84 -14.06 -17.85
C THR A 319 9.88 -13.29 -16.96
N CYS A 320 9.24 -12.28 -17.53
CA CYS A 320 8.34 -11.37 -16.82
C CYS A 320 7.00 -12.03 -16.49
N ILE A 321 6.17 -11.35 -15.69
CA ILE A 321 4.82 -11.81 -15.31
C ILE A 321 3.96 -12.18 -16.53
N ASN A 322 4.08 -11.43 -17.63
CA ASN A 322 3.38 -11.69 -18.89
C ASN A 322 3.94 -12.86 -19.73
N GLY A 323 4.98 -13.54 -19.24
CA GLY A 323 5.65 -14.67 -19.91
C GLY A 323 6.68 -14.27 -20.97
N GLU A 324 6.83 -12.98 -21.28
CA GLU A 324 7.86 -12.50 -22.21
C GLU A 324 9.24 -12.48 -21.56
N SER A 325 10.28 -12.71 -22.36
CA SER A 325 11.66 -12.63 -21.88
C SER A 325 12.26 -11.27 -22.20
N GLN A 326 12.73 -10.57 -21.17
CA GLN A 326 13.33 -9.23 -21.27
C GLN A 326 14.73 -9.21 -20.68
N ALA A 327 15.59 -8.33 -21.19
CA ALA A 327 16.90 -8.10 -20.60
C ALA A 327 16.74 -7.13 -19.42
N PHE A 328 17.17 -7.54 -18.24
CA PHE A 328 17.11 -6.75 -17.02
C PHE A 328 18.52 -6.52 -16.48
N VAL A 329 18.81 -5.28 -16.06
CA VAL A 329 20.11 -4.91 -15.51
C VAL A 329 20.03 -4.93 -13.98
N GLY A 330 20.81 -5.80 -13.36
CA GLY A 330 20.92 -5.83 -11.91
C GLY A 330 19.78 -6.55 -11.20
N MET A 331 19.37 -7.72 -11.71
CA MET A 331 18.35 -8.58 -11.09
C MET A 331 18.44 -8.59 -9.56
N PRO A 332 17.35 -8.28 -8.83
CA PRO A 332 17.34 -8.33 -7.39
C PRO A 332 17.85 -9.68 -6.87
N GLY A 333 18.63 -9.64 -5.79
CA GLY A 333 19.15 -10.87 -5.18
C GLY A 333 18.02 -11.82 -4.76
N PRO A 334 18.25 -13.15 -4.73
CA PRO A 334 17.24 -14.15 -4.35
C PRO A 334 16.77 -14.04 -2.88
N ALA A 335 17.46 -13.21 -2.08
CA ALA A 335 17.09 -12.87 -0.72
C ALA A 335 16.16 -11.65 -0.62
N VAL A 336 15.96 -10.94 -1.74
CA VAL A 336 15.08 -9.77 -1.88
C VAL A 336 13.82 -10.16 -2.64
N LEU A 337 13.97 -10.79 -3.81
CA LEU A 337 12.87 -11.13 -4.72
C LEU A 337 12.92 -12.61 -5.10
N GLN A 338 11.77 -13.28 -5.10
CA GLN A 338 11.63 -14.66 -5.61
C GLN A 338 10.46 -14.76 -6.60
N GLU A 339 10.59 -15.70 -7.53
CA GLU A 339 9.50 -16.07 -8.43
C GLU A 339 8.59 -17.13 -7.78
N GLY A 340 7.30 -17.06 -8.11
CA GLY A 340 6.30 -18.03 -7.75
C GLY A 340 5.32 -18.30 -8.90
N PHE A 341 4.51 -19.33 -8.72
CA PHE A 341 3.48 -19.73 -9.68
C PHE A 341 2.19 -20.07 -8.95
N HIS A 342 1.08 -19.57 -9.46
CA HIS A 342 -0.27 -19.98 -9.08
C HIS A 342 -0.46 -21.45 -9.46
N GLY A 343 -0.96 -22.26 -8.53
CA GLY A 343 -0.99 -23.72 -8.63
C GLY A 343 -1.57 -24.26 -9.94
N GLU A 344 -2.89 -24.28 -10.07
CA GLU A 344 -3.60 -24.94 -11.18
C GLU A 344 -3.53 -24.15 -12.50
N ASN A 345 -3.38 -22.82 -12.41
CA ASN A 345 -3.49 -21.92 -13.56
C ASN A 345 -2.12 -21.54 -14.16
N GLY A 346 -1.02 -21.80 -13.43
CA GLY A 346 0.34 -21.55 -13.89
C GLY A 346 0.73 -20.07 -14.02
N GLY A 347 -0.12 -19.15 -13.58
CA GLY A 347 0.16 -17.71 -13.57
C GLY A 347 1.41 -17.39 -12.75
N ARG A 348 2.29 -16.56 -13.29
CA ARG A 348 3.55 -16.18 -12.64
C ARG A 348 3.33 -14.97 -11.75
N TYR A 349 3.95 -14.98 -10.58
CA TYR A 349 4.07 -13.79 -9.73
C TYR A 349 5.50 -13.67 -9.18
N PHE A 350 5.83 -12.50 -8.65
CA PHE A 350 7.03 -12.28 -7.87
C PHE A 350 6.66 -11.86 -6.45
N GLU A 351 7.52 -12.19 -5.49
CA GLU A 351 7.28 -11.86 -4.08
C GLU A 351 8.53 -11.29 -3.41
N VAL A 352 8.34 -10.24 -2.61
CA VAL A 352 9.39 -9.63 -1.79
C VAL A 352 9.57 -10.48 -0.54
N VAL A 353 10.71 -11.15 -0.44
CA VAL A 353 10.99 -12.17 0.58
C VAL A 353 11.91 -11.68 1.69
N THR A 354 12.09 -10.37 1.85
CA THR A 354 12.96 -9.84 2.90
C THR A 354 12.41 -10.17 4.30
N PRO A 355 13.28 -10.27 5.34
CA PRO A 355 12.90 -10.81 6.64
C PRO A 355 11.71 -10.13 7.32
N THR A 356 11.68 -8.79 7.35
CA THR A 356 10.62 -8.02 8.04
C THR A 356 9.33 -8.09 7.22
N VAL A 357 9.41 -7.94 5.89
CA VAL A 357 8.26 -8.09 4.98
C VAL A 357 7.61 -9.47 5.15
N ARG A 358 8.40 -10.54 5.08
CA ARG A 358 7.92 -11.91 5.31
C ARG A 358 7.23 -12.03 6.66
N ARG A 359 7.84 -11.49 7.71
CA ARG A 359 7.29 -11.57 9.06
C ARG A 359 5.96 -10.86 9.20
N VAL A 360 5.85 -9.66 8.63
CA VAL A 360 4.62 -8.88 8.64
C VAL A 360 3.50 -9.62 7.93
N VAL A 361 3.72 -10.19 6.73
CA VAL A 361 2.65 -10.93 6.03
C VAL A 361 2.28 -12.23 6.73
N GLN A 362 3.25 -12.95 7.30
CA GLN A 362 2.95 -14.16 8.09
C GLN A 362 2.08 -13.85 9.30
N ASN A 363 2.33 -12.73 9.98
CA ASN A 363 1.51 -12.26 11.10
C ASN A 363 0.14 -11.79 10.61
N HIS A 364 0.11 -11.02 9.51
CA HIS A 364 -1.11 -10.46 8.93
C HIS A 364 -2.12 -11.54 8.56
N PHE A 365 -1.74 -12.53 7.76
CA PHE A 365 -2.64 -13.59 7.31
C PHE A 365 -2.77 -14.73 8.32
N ASN A 366 -2.02 -14.73 9.43
CA ASN A 366 -1.83 -15.92 10.27
C ASN A 366 -1.35 -17.15 9.47
N CYS A 367 -0.40 -16.95 8.57
CA CYS A 367 0.12 -18.00 7.69
C CYS A 367 1.64 -18.09 7.73
N LYS A 368 2.18 -19.02 8.53
CA LYS A 368 3.63 -19.17 8.76
C LYS A 368 4.40 -19.73 7.55
N THR A 369 3.71 -20.32 6.57
CA THR A 369 4.33 -20.87 5.34
C THR A 369 4.63 -19.79 4.29
N MET A 370 4.07 -18.59 4.43
CA MET A 370 4.34 -17.49 3.51
C MET A 370 5.83 -17.15 3.46
N LYS A 371 6.34 -16.99 2.24
CA LYS A 371 7.75 -16.69 1.96
C LYS A 371 8.03 -15.19 1.85
N GLY A 372 7.03 -14.41 1.48
CA GLY A 372 7.13 -12.98 1.22
C GLY A 372 5.78 -12.38 0.85
N ALA A 373 5.76 -11.08 0.58
CA ALA A 373 4.59 -10.37 0.07
C ALA A 373 4.57 -10.42 -1.45
N ARG A 374 3.43 -10.79 -2.06
CA ARG A 374 3.31 -10.88 -3.52
C ARG A 374 3.19 -9.48 -4.13
N LEU A 375 3.89 -9.29 -5.24
CA LEU A 375 3.73 -8.15 -6.13
C LEU A 375 2.63 -8.48 -7.15
N GLU A 376 2.01 -7.44 -7.69
CA GLU A 376 1.01 -7.56 -8.75
C GLU A 376 1.47 -8.50 -9.88
N ASN A 377 0.56 -9.36 -10.30
CA ASN A 377 0.76 -10.38 -11.32
C ASN A 377 -0.03 -10.12 -12.61
N GLN A 378 -0.95 -9.15 -12.58
CA GLN A 378 -1.67 -8.68 -13.76
C GLN A 378 -0.89 -7.57 -14.45
N ASP A 379 -0.89 -7.59 -15.78
CA ASP A 379 -0.19 -6.61 -16.61
C ASP A 379 -0.86 -5.24 -16.48
N THR A 380 -0.32 -4.39 -15.60
CA THR A 380 -0.71 -2.99 -15.41
C THR A 380 0.22 -2.03 -16.14
N GLY A 381 1.24 -2.53 -16.86
CA GLY A 381 2.24 -1.71 -17.52
C GLY A 381 3.47 -2.50 -18.01
N SER A 382 4.51 -1.79 -18.42
CA SER A 382 5.73 -2.41 -18.98
C SER A 382 6.68 -3.04 -17.95
N ASP A 383 6.28 -3.14 -16.68
CA ASP A 383 7.15 -3.65 -15.62
C ASP A 383 7.23 -5.18 -15.63
N CYS A 384 8.45 -5.70 -15.41
CA CYS A 384 8.69 -7.14 -15.54
C CYS A 384 8.21 -7.95 -14.31
N PHE A 385 8.20 -7.33 -13.12
CA PHE A 385 8.01 -8.01 -11.83
C PHE A 385 6.69 -7.65 -11.13
N GLY A 386 6.16 -6.46 -11.38
CA GLY A 386 5.16 -5.77 -10.57
C GLY A 386 5.81 -4.67 -9.73
N SER A 387 5.22 -3.47 -9.70
CA SER A 387 5.66 -2.34 -8.86
C SER A 387 4.71 -1.99 -7.73
N HIS A 388 3.63 -2.75 -7.61
CA HIS A 388 2.60 -2.62 -6.59
C HIS A 388 2.38 -3.94 -5.85
N TRP A 389 1.68 -3.89 -4.71
CA TRP A 389 1.22 -5.09 -4.03
C TRP A 389 0.11 -5.79 -4.81
N ASP A 390 0.09 -7.12 -4.73
CA ASP A 390 -0.93 -7.96 -5.35
C ASP A 390 -2.34 -7.63 -4.84
N GLU A 391 -3.25 -7.25 -5.73
CA GLU A 391 -4.61 -6.82 -5.37
C GLU A 391 -5.49 -7.95 -4.82
N MET A 392 -5.20 -9.21 -5.19
CA MET A 392 -5.94 -10.36 -4.67
C MET A 392 -5.62 -10.63 -3.20
N LEU A 393 -4.43 -10.26 -2.72
CA LEU A 393 -4.03 -10.42 -1.31
C LEU A 393 -3.98 -9.12 -0.52
N HIS A 394 -3.83 -7.98 -1.18
CA HIS A 394 -3.53 -6.69 -0.56
C HIS A 394 -4.45 -5.56 -1.03
N TYR A 395 -5.69 -5.88 -1.43
CA TYR A 395 -6.73 -4.95 -1.94
C TYR A 395 -6.81 -3.58 -1.25
N THR A 396 -6.67 -3.54 0.08
CA THR A 396 -6.83 -2.29 0.84
C THR A 396 -5.51 -1.58 1.11
N GLU A 397 -4.39 -2.04 0.56
CA GLU A 397 -3.06 -1.43 0.75
C GLU A 397 -2.90 -0.21 -0.15
N ILE A 398 -2.37 0.89 0.39
CA ILE A 398 -2.22 2.15 -0.36
C ILE A 398 -1.26 2.05 -1.56
N MET A 399 -0.36 1.08 -1.58
CA MET A 399 0.58 0.74 -2.65
C MET A 399 0.10 -0.44 -3.51
N GLY A 400 -1.20 -0.78 -3.47
CA GLY A 400 -1.86 -1.56 -4.51
C GLY A 400 -1.86 -0.81 -5.85
N ALA A 401 -2.02 -1.53 -6.96
CA ALA A 401 -2.00 -0.99 -8.32
C ALA A 401 -3.23 -0.12 -8.65
N VAL A 402 -4.32 -0.32 -7.89
CA VAL A 402 -5.58 0.37 -8.06
C VAL A 402 -5.94 1.03 -6.75
N PHE A 403 -5.96 2.36 -6.78
CA PHE A 403 -6.41 3.14 -5.64
C PHE A 403 -7.93 3.00 -5.48
N SER A 404 -8.37 2.16 -4.55
CA SER A 404 -9.79 1.80 -4.38
C SER A 404 -10.62 3.03 -3.97
N PRO A 405 -11.82 3.24 -4.53
CA PRO A 405 -12.74 4.29 -4.06
C PRO A 405 -13.39 3.94 -2.71
N SER A 406 -13.12 2.75 -2.14
CA SER A 406 -13.75 2.25 -0.92
C SER A 406 -12.81 2.24 0.28
N VAL A 407 -11.52 1.89 0.14
CA VAL A 407 -10.57 1.90 1.27
C VAL A 407 -9.13 1.86 0.78
N ASN A 408 -8.26 2.69 1.34
CA ASN A 408 -6.80 2.62 1.12
C ASN A 408 -6.08 2.87 2.44
N ILE A 409 -5.25 1.91 2.84
CA ILE A 409 -4.58 1.86 4.13
C ILE A 409 -3.08 1.79 3.90
N LEU A 410 -2.35 2.73 4.51
CA LEU A 410 -0.93 2.56 4.69
C LEU A 410 -0.70 1.54 5.82
N SER A 411 -0.21 0.36 5.45
CA SER A 411 -0.10 -0.76 6.38
C SER A 411 1.32 -1.02 6.87
N PRO A 412 1.51 -1.84 7.94
CA PRO A 412 2.83 -2.31 8.33
C PRO A 412 3.63 -2.99 7.20
N LEU A 413 2.97 -3.49 6.15
CA LEU A 413 3.65 -4.14 5.01
C LEU A 413 4.54 -3.15 4.24
N THR A 414 3.99 -2.01 3.84
CA THR A 414 4.77 -0.97 3.12
C THR A 414 5.89 -0.39 3.98
N LEU A 415 5.66 -0.26 5.29
CA LEU A 415 6.69 0.15 6.24
C LEU A 415 7.82 -0.89 6.33
N ALA A 416 7.48 -2.18 6.40
CA ALA A 416 8.46 -3.26 6.44
C ALA A 416 9.30 -3.31 5.16
N TYR A 417 8.70 -3.09 3.99
CA TYR A 417 9.42 -2.97 2.72
C TYR A 417 10.45 -1.83 2.77
N LEU A 418 10.03 -0.64 3.22
CA LEU A 418 10.89 0.53 3.29
C LEU A 418 11.97 0.39 4.36
N GLU A 419 11.72 -0.30 5.46
CA GLU A 419 12.73 -0.64 6.47
C GLU A 419 13.75 -1.67 5.95
N ASP A 420 13.28 -2.72 5.27
CA ASP A 420 14.12 -3.77 4.69
C ASP A 420 14.95 -3.29 3.49
N SER A 421 14.59 -2.15 2.87
CA SER A 421 15.43 -1.49 1.86
C SER A 421 16.83 -1.13 2.39
N GLY A 422 16.93 -0.93 3.71
CA GLY A 422 18.11 -0.45 4.40
C GLY A 422 18.31 1.07 4.36
N TRP A 423 17.39 1.82 3.75
CA TRP A 423 17.46 3.28 3.66
C TRP A 423 16.80 3.98 4.85
N TYR A 424 15.75 3.37 5.41
CA TYR A 424 14.89 3.98 6.42
C TYR A 424 14.79 3.12 7.68
N ARG A 425 14.26 3.72 8.75
CA ARG A 425 13.67 3.04 9.92
C ARG A 425 12.20 3.38 9.96
N ALA A 426 11.36 2.38 10.20
CA ALA A 426 9.92 2.55 10.20
C ALA A 426 9.42 2.89 11.61
N ASN A 427 8.48 3.83 11.68
CA ASN A 427 7.70 4.11 12.87
C ASN A 427 6.33 3.42 12.76
N TYR A 428 6.23 2.21 13.31
CA TYR A 428 4.98 1.46 13.36
C TYR A 428 3.97 2.00 14.39
N GLU A 429 4.36 2.89 15.30
CA GLU A 429 3.47 3.52 16.28
C GLU A 429 2.73 4.76 15.75
N SER A 430 3.03 5.18 14.51
CA SER A 430 2.39 6.35 13.92
C SER A 430 0.87 6.19 13.84
N GLU A 431 0.14 7.27 14.11
CA GLU A 431 -1.32 7.28 13.97
C GLU A 431 -1.81 7.14 12.52
N PHE A 432 -0.91 7.29 11.53
CA PHE A 432 -1.23 7.14 10.10
C PHE A 432 -1.06 5.71 9.59
N VAL A 433 -0.54 4.80 10.42
CA VAL A 433 -0.35 3.39 10.08
C VAL A 433 -1.51 2.60 10.66
N HIS A 434 -2.17 1.82 9.83
CA HIS A 434 -3.28 0.97 10.25
C HIS A 434 -3.10 -0.46 9.72
N ILE A 435 -3.57 -1.44 10.47
CA ILE A 435 -3.64 -2.81 9.98
C ILE A 435 -4.65 -2.85 8.82
N SER A 436 -4.21 -3.40 7.67
CA SER A 436 -5.11 -3.72 6.58
C SER A 436 -6.11 -4.77 7.07
N THR A 437 -7.40 -4.57 6.84
CA THR A 437 -8.40 -5.57 7.26
C THR A 437 -8.43 -6.75 6.30
N PHE A 438 -7.96 -6.55 5.06
CA PHE A 438 -8.14 -7.53 4.01
C PHE A 438 -7.27 -8.77 4.21
N GLY A 439 -7.91 -9.94 4.31
CA GLY A 439 -7.25 -11.20 4.61
C GLY A 439 -6.67 -11.32 6.03
N HIS A 440 -6.92 -10.36 6.92
CA HIS A 440 -6.32 -10.35 8.25
C HIS A 440 -6.79 -11.54 9.11
N GLY A 441 -5.86 -12.38 9.55
CA GLY A 441 -6.12 -13.57 10.35
C GLY A 441 -6.80 -14.73 9.61
N MET A 442 -6.91 -14.71 8.29
CA MET A 442 -7.71 -15.68 7.52
C MET A 442 -7.05 -17.05 7.30
N GLY A 443 -5.78 -17.21 7.69
CA GLY A 443 -5.03 -18.46 7.56
C GLY A 443 -4.43 -18.68 6.18
N CYS A 444 -3.69 -19.78 6.02
CA CYS A 444 -3.00 -20.10 4.78
C CYS A 444 -3.95 -20.43 3.62
N ASP A 445 -5.15 -20.94 3.90
CA ASP A 445 -6.14 -21.25 2.86
C ASP A 445 -6.55 -20.01 2.06
N PHE A 446 -6.56 -18.83 2.68
CA PHE A 446 -6.82 -17.56 1.99
C PHE A 446 -5.70 -17.19 1.00
N VAL A 447 -4.46 -17.58 1.29
CA VAL A 447 -3.27 -17.21 0.50
C VAL A 447 -2.98 -18.21 -0.61
N GLU A 448 -3.27 -19.49 -0.35
CA GLU A 448 -2.84 -20.61 -1.18
C GLU A 448 -3.93 -21.13 -2.13
N ASN A 449 -5.21 -20.85 -1.86
CA ASN A 449 -6.34 -21.36 -2.65
C ASN A 449 -7.03 -20.28 -3.49
N ASN A 450 -7.89 -20.71 -4.42
CA ASN A 450 -8.72 -19.82 -5.21
C ASN A 450 -9.85 -19.20 -4.37
N CYS A 451 -10.19 -17.95 -4.67
CA CYS A 451 -11.23 -17.19 -4.00
C CYS A 451 -12.66 -17.72 -4.21
N ILE A 452 -12.85 -18.53 -5.26
CA ILE A 452 -14.10 -19.22 -5.60
C ILE A 452 -13.74 -20.69 -5.84
N ASP A 453 -14.48 -21.61 -5.24
CA ASP A 453 -14.29 -23.05 -5.44
C ASP A 453 -14.84 -23.54 -6.78
N SER A 454 -14.57 -24.81 -7.11
CA SER A 454 -15.01 -25.42 -8.37
C SER A 454 -16.53 -25.49 -8.54
N ASP A 455 -17.29 -25.36 -7.45
CA ASP A 455 -18.74 -25.36 -7.44
C ASP A 455 -19.33 -23.93 -7.52
N GLY A 456 -18.48 -22.91 -7.65
CA GLY A 456 -18.88 -21.50 -7.73
C GLY A 456 -19.19 -20.85 -6.37
N ASN A 457 -18.79 -21.46 -5.25
CA ASN A 457 -19.03 -20.94 -3.91
C ASN A 457 -17.81 -20.19 -3.36
N VAL A 458 -18.06 -19.25 -2.46
CA VAL A 458 -17.00 -18.59 -1.68
C VAL A 458 -16.55 -19.53 -0.56
N PRO A 459 -15.28 -19.98 -0.53
CA PRO A 459 -14.78 -20.82 0.55
C PRO A 459 -14.78 -20.08 1.90
N GLU A 460 -14.81 -20.83 3.00
CA GLU A 460 -14.89 -20.27 4.37
C GLU A 460 -13.79 -19.24 4.69
N ALA A 461 -12.57 -19.48 4.21
CA ALA A 461 -11.44 -18.57 4.37
C ALA A 461 -11.66 -17.18 3.72
N PHE A 462 -12.49 -17.11 2.67
CA PHE A 462 -12.76 -15.91 1.88
C PHE A 462 -14.08 -15.20 2.23
N GLN A 463 -14.90 -15.78 3.12
CA GLN A 463 -16.16 -15.16 3.55
C GLN A 463 -15.90 -13.78 4.18
N GLU A 464 -16.82 -12.84 3.94
CA GLU A 464 -16.75 -11.41 4.33
C GLU A 464 -15.70 -10.59 3.56
N GLN A 465 -14.92 -11.21 2.66
CA GLN A 465 -13.88 -10.55 1.86
C GLN A 465 -14.14 -10.65 0.36
N ILE A 466 -14.64 -11.82 -0.06
CA ILE A 466 -15.03 -12.14 -1.43
C ILE A 466 -16.53 -12.46 -1.44
N CYS A 467 -17.18 -12.20 -2.58
CA CYS A 467 -18.59 -12.46 -2.80
C CYS A 467 -18.81 -13.20 -4.12
N ASN A 468 -19.99 -13.80 -4.29
CA ASN A 468 -20.34 -14.52 -5.53
C ASN A 468 -21.79 -14.26 -5.99
N SER A 469 -22.44 -13.23 -5.44
CA SER A 469 -23.83 -12.90 -5.77
C SER A 469 -23.88 -11.86 -6.88
N PRO A 470 -24.34 -12.19 -8.10
CA PRO A 470 -24.38 -11.24 -9.20
C PRO A 470 -25.33 -10.07 -8.93
N ILE A 471 -25.01 -8.92 -9.50
CA ILE A 471 -25.89 -7.76 -9.56
C ILE A 471 -26.54 -7.65 -10.94
N THR A 472 -27.73 -7.05 -10.97
CA THR A 472 -28.42 -6.66 -12.20
C THR A 472 -28.59 -5.15 -12.20
N LEU A 473 -28.28 -4.52 -13.33
CA LEU A 473 -28.47 -3.08 -13.50
C LEU A 473 -29.85 -2.77 -14.10
N SER A 474 -30.47 -1.68 -13.67
CA SER A 474 -31.65 -1.10 -14.31
C SER A 474 -31.30 -0.34 -15.59
N SER A 475 -32.31 0.08 -16.34
CA SER A 475 -32.13 0.74 -17.66
C SER A 475 -31.40 2.08 -17.63
N ASP A 476 -31.24 2.67 -16.44
CA ASP A 476 -30.51 3.89 -16.16
C ASP A 476 -29.08 3.64 -15.65
N GLY A 477 -28.63 2.38 -15.61
CA GLY A 477 -27.28 1.99 -15.21
C GLY A 477 -27.05 1.95 -13.70
N ARG A 478 -28.09 2.04 -12.88
CA ARG A 478 -28.00 1.84 -11.41
C ARG A 478 -28.22 0.36 -11.06
N ILE A 479 -27.74 -0.07 -9.89
CA ILE A 479 -28.04 -1.41 -9.38
C ILE A 479 -29.53 -1.49 -9.07
N ASP A 480 -30.21 -2.55 -9.53
CA ASP A 480 -31.59 -2.87 -9.15
C ASP A 480 -31.59 -3.82 -7.95
N PRO A 481 -31.88 -3.34 -6.72
CA PRO A 481 -31.82 -4.17 -5.52
C PRO A 481 -32.87 -5.30 -5.52
N SER A 482 -33.91 -5.22 -6.36
CA SER A 482 -34.96 -6.24 -6.42
C SER A 482 -34.60 -7.44 -7.28
N LEU A 483 -33.58 -7.29 -8.14
CA LEU A 483 -33.09 -8.32 -9.06
C LEU A 483 -31.65 -8.75 -8.75
N SER A 484 -30.92 -7.97 -7.96
CA SER A 484 -29.54 -8.24 -7.55
C SER A 484 -29.47 -9.15 -6.33
N GLY A 485 -28.26 -9.68 -6.08
CA GLY A 485 -27.91 -10.27 -4.79
C GLY A 485 -28.15 -9.34 -3.59
N SER A 486 -28.14 -9.93 -2.40
CA SER A 486 -28.28 -9.16 -1.15
C SER A 486 -27.14 -8.15 -1.01
N GLN A 487 -27.44 -7.01 -0.39
CA GLN A 487 -26.42 -6.09 0.07
C GLN A 487 -25.50 -6.81 1.06
N THR A 488 -24.23 -6.48 1.01
CA THR A 488 -23.16 -7.07 1.82
C THR A 488 -22.31 -5.94 2.41
N CYS A 489 -21.36 -6.28 3.26
CA CYS A 489 -20.36 -5.33 3.73
C CYS A 489 -19.15 -5.33 2.80
N ASP A 490 -18.49 -4.17 2.70
CA ASP A 490 -17.18 -4.12 2.08
C ASP A 490 -16.14 -4.83 2.98
N PRO A 491 -14.97 -5.23 2.45
CA PRO A 491 -14.00 -6.00 3.23
C PRO A 491 -13.44 -5.29 4.48
N SER A 492 -13.62 -3.96 4.58
CA SER A 492 -13.27 -3.16 5.77
C SER A 492 -14.42 -3.00 6.76
N HIS A 493 -15.62 -3.46 6.44
CA HIS A 493 -16.85 -3.24 7.21
C HIS A 493 -17.10 -1.76 7.52
N THR A 494 -16.60 -0.84 6.70
CA THR A 494 -16.87 0.60 6.85
C THR A 494 -18.02 1.06 5.96
N GLN A 495 -18.42 0.24 5.00
CA GLN A 495 -19.42 0.54 3.99
C GLN A 495 -20.36 -0.64 3.75
N LYS A 496 -21.61 -0.32 3.43
CA LYS A 496 -22.53 -1.25 2.78
C LYS A 496 -22.30 -1.22 1.29
N THR A 497 -22.30 -2.36 0.63
CA THR A 497 -21.97 -2.49 -0.80
C THR A 497 -22.77 -3.62 -1.44
N TYR A 498 -22.66 -3.74 -2.76
CA TYR A 498 -23.02 -4.93 -3.50
C TYR A 498 -21.77 -5.60 -4.07
N CYS A 499 -21.91 -6.88 -4.38
CA CYS A 499 -20.85 -7.66 -4.99
C CYS A 499 -20.46 -7.09 -6.36
N ASP A 500 -19.16 -6.93 -6.61
CA ASP A 500 -18.65 -6.61 -7.94
C ASP A 500 -18.66 -7.84 -8.83
N LEU A 501 -19.86 -8.22 -9.29
CA LEU A 501 -20.08 -9.37 -10.13
C LEU A 501 -21.24 -9.11 -11.09
N VAL A 502 -20.96 -9.08 -12.39
CA VAL A 502 -21.95 -8.81 -13.44
C VAL A 502 -21.92 -9.90 -14.50
N ASN A 503 -23.07 -10.12 -15.13
CA ASN A 503 -23.11 -10.83 -16.41
C ASN A 503 -22.98 -9.81 -17.54
N THR A 504 -21.90 -9.86 -18.32
CA THR A 504 -21.64 -8.87 -19.39
C THR A 504 -22.72 -8.85 -20.47
N ASN A 505 -23.46 -9.95 -20.67
CA ASN A 505 -24.59 -9.98 -21.63
C ASN A 505 -25.77 -9.11 -21.17
N GLU A 506 -26.00 -9.00 -19.86
CA GLU A 506 -27.07 -8.15 -19.31
C GLU A 506 -26.77 -6.67 -19.53
N LEU A 507 -25.50 -6.27 -19.36
CA LEU A 507 -25.05 -4.90 -19.62
C LEU A 507 -25.25 -4.48 -21.08
N ILE A 508 -24.97 -5.38 -22.02
CA ILE A 508 -25.17 -5.14 -23.47
C ILE A 508 -26.67 -4.96 -23.77
N ALA A 509 -27.54 -5.74 -23.14
CA ALA A 509 -28.98 -5.68 -23.37
C ALA A 509 -29.63 -4.38 -22.88
N ILE A 510 -29.02 -3.71 -21.90
CA ILE A 510 -29.50 -2.46 -21.31
C ILE A 510 -29.15 -1.23 -22.18
N GLY A 511 -28.30 -1.38 -23.19
CA GLY A 511 -27.95 -0.28 -24.11
C GLY A 511 -27.12 0.83 -23.45
N ASN A 512 -26.56 0.58 -22.26
CA ASN A 512 -25.53 1.44 -21.69
C ASN A 512 -24.36 1.48 -22.66
N GLN A 513 -23.97 2.68 -23.09
CA GLN A 513 -22.81 2.89 -23.96
C GLN A 513 -21.55 2.55 -23.18
N ALA A 514 -21.16 1.28 -23.18
CA ALA A 514 -19.91 0.84 -22.59
C ALA A 514 -19.34 -0.24 -23.51
N THR A 515 -18.05 -0.14 -23.76
CA THR A 515 -17.16 -1.18 -24.29
C THR A 515 -17.70 -2.59 -24.07
N THR A 516 -17.65 -3.43 -25.10
CA THR A 516 -17.89 -4.88 -24.95
C THR A 516 -16.93 -5.37 -23.88
N LEU A 517 -17.42 -5.53 -22.64
CA LEU A 517 -16.64 -6.11 -21.56
C LEU A 517 -16.39 -7.55 -21.97
N GLU A 518 -15.15 -7.82 -22.35
CA GLU A 518 -14.74 -9.16 -22.77
C GLU A 518 -14.94 -10.14 -21.60
N ALA A 519 -15.09 -11.42 -21.93
CA ALA A 519 -15.07 -12.48 -20.92
C ALA A 519 -13.78 -12.41 -20.09
N ALA A 520 -13.82 -12.96 -18.87
CA ALA A 520 -12.59 -13.15 -18.11
C ALA A 520 -11.63 -14.09 -18.89
N PRO A 521 -10.31 -13.92 -18.77
CA PRO A 521 -9.34 -14.91 -19.25
C PRO A 521 -9.67 -16.31 -18.73
N GLU A 522 -9.34 -17.36 -19.49
CA GLU A 522 -9.75 -18.74 -19.19
C GLU A 522 -9.28 -19.19 -17.79
N GLU A 523 -8.08 -18.75 -17.39
CA GLU A 523 -7.49 -18.95 -16.07
C GLU A 523 -8.23 -18.27 -14.92
N TYR A 524 -9.07 -17.27 -15.20
CA TYR A 524 -9.81 -16.50 -14.21
C TYR A 524 -11.34 -16.67 -14.36
N GLN A 525 -11.79 -17.70 -15.07
CA GLN A 525 -13.20 -18.06 -15.19
C GLN A 525 -13.61 -19.00 -14.04
N TYR A 526 -14.05 -18.41 -12.93
CA TYR A 526 -14.41 -19.15 -11.71
C TYR A 526 -15.76 -19.89 -11.76
N PHE A 527 -16.64 -19.52 -12.68
CA PHE A 527 -18.01 -20.04 -12.73
C PHE A 527 -18.21 -20.95 -13.93
N GLU A 528 -18.43 -22.25 -13.67
CA GLU A 528 -18.53 -23.27 -14.72
C GLU A 528 -19.66 -22.94 -15.71
N GLY A 529 -19.31 -22.84 -17.00
CA GLY A 529 -20.27 -22.58 -18.08
C GLY A 529 -20.72 -21.12 -18.21
N GLU A 530 -20.22 -20.22 -17.37
CA GLU A 530 -20.61 -18.80 -17.31
C GLU A 530 -19.41 -17.86 -17.55
N PRO A 531 -18.75 -17.88 -18.73
CA PRO A 531 -17.55 -17.09 -19.01
C PRO A 531 -17.78 -15.57 -19.02
N ASN A 532 -19.05 -15.15 -19.05
CA ASN A 532 -19.46 -13.75 -19.04
C ASN A 532 -19.70 -13.22 -17.62
N LEU A 533 -19.59 -14.07 -16.60
CA LEU A 533 -19.71 -13.69 -15.21
C LEU A 533 -18.33 -13.28 -14.69
N ARG A 534 -18.17 -11.98 -14.42
CA ARG A 534 -16.89 -11.39 -14.01
C ARG A 534 -17.10 -10.12 -13.17
N PRO A 535 -16.07 -9.62 -12.47
CA PRO A 535 -16.11 -8.29 -11.91
C PRO A 535 -16.27 -7.21 -12.97
N TYR A 536 -17.07 -6.20 -12.64
CA TYR A 536 -17.34 -5.02 -13.46
C TYR A 536 -16.29 -3.94 -13.26
N ALA A 537 -16.00 -3.59 -12.00
CA ALA A 537 -15.14 -2.46 -11.66
C ALA A 537 -13.69 -2.86 -11.37
N PHE A 538 -13.47 -4.06 -10.83
CA PHE A 538 -12.20 -4.43 -10.23
C PHE A 538 -11.70 -5.83 -10.64
N PRO A 539 -11.24 -6.00 -11.89
CA PRO A 539 -10.67 -7.27 -12.35
C PRO A 539 -9.27 -7.55 -11.77
N ASN A 540 -8.59 -6.54 -11.21
CA ASN A 540 -7.19 -6.62 -10.80
C ASN A 540 -6.91 -7.59 -9.65
N ALA A 541 -7.92 -7.94 -8.83
CA ALA A 541 -7.81 -9.00 -7.83
C ALA A 541 -8.03 -10.40 -8.44
N ASP A 542 -7.31 -10.71 -9.52
CA ASP A 542 -7.44 -11.98 -10.25
C ASP A 542 -8.88 -12.32 -10.63
N TYR A 543 -9.69 -11.32 -10.96
CA TYR A 543 -11.13 -11.44 -11.24
C TYR A 543 -11.96 -12.04 -10.08
N CYS A 544 -11.41 -12.11 -8.87
CA CYS A 544 -12.16 -12.45 -7.68
C CYS A 544 -13.20 -11.35 -7.41
N PRO A 545 -14.49 -11.68 -7.22
CA PRO A 545 -15.50 -10.65 -7.00
C PRO A 545 -15.41 -10.10 -5.57
N VAL A 546 -15.14 -8.80 -5.45
CA VAL A 546 -15.03 -8.10 -4.17
C VAL A 546 -16.28 -7.25 -3.91
N PRO A 547 -16.83 -7.20 -2.68
CA PRO A 547 -18.01 -6.40 -2.38
C PRO A 547 -17.70 -4.91 -2.28
N GLN A 548 -17.77 -4.17 -3.38
CA GLN A 548 -17.41 -2.75 -3.43
C GLN A 548 -18.33 -1.84 -4.24
N LEU A 549 -19.33 -2.38 -4.94
CA LEU A 549 -20.21 -1.57 -5.78
C LEU A 549 -21.25 -0.81 -4.95
N ASP A 550 -21.61 0.39 -5.43
CA ASP A 550 -22.55 1.32 -4.78
C ASP A 550 -22.29 1.53 -3.28
N PRO A 551 -21.09 2.01 -2.89
CA PRO A 551 -20.69 2.09 -1.49
C PRO A 551 -21.50 3.12 -0.70
N GLN A 552 -22.03 2.69 0.44
CA GLN A 552 -22.70 3.53 1.43
C GLN A 552 -21.90 3.53 2.74
N SER A 553 -21.19 4.63 3.01
CA SER A 553 -20.36 4.77 4.22
C SER A 553 -21.21 4.69 5.49
N CYS A 554 -20.82 3.80 6.40
CA CYS A 554 -21.32 3.76 7.76
C CYS A 554 -20.72 4.87 8.65
N LEU A 555 -19.65 5.54 8.19
CA LEU A 555 -18.90 6.51 8.99
C LEU A 555 -19.44 7.95 8.87
N GLU A 556 -20.36 8.20 7.95
CA GLU A 556 -20.91 9.51 7.61
C GLU A 556 -22.25 9.80 8.30
N TYR A 557 -22.29 10.80 9.20
CA TYR A 557 -23.53 11.19 9.88
C TYR A 557 -24.58 11.74 8.91
N GLY A 558 -25.80 11.21 9.00
CA GLY A 558 -27.01 11.85 8.46
C GLY A 558 -27.10 11.91 6.92
N LYS A 559 -26.21 11.21 6.20
CA LYS A 559 -26.23 11.16 4.74
C LYS A 559 -27.27 10.19 4.19
N TYR A 560 -27.39 9.02 4.82
CA TYR A 560 -28.29 7.96 4.38
C TYR A 560 -29.51 7.86 5.31
N SER A 561 -30.68 7.60 4.71
CA SER A 561 -31.93 7.41 5.45
C SER A 561 -32.12 5.94 5.83
N SER A 562 -32.58 5.68 7.05
CA SER A 562 -32.93 4.34 7.49
C SER A 562 -34.44 4.09 7.37
N SER A 563 -34.83 2.87 6.98
CA SER A 563 -36.22 2.43 7.14
C SER A 563 -36.61 2.31 8.63
N ASN A 564 -37.91 2.23 8.92
CA ASN A 564 -38.37 2.07 10.30
C ASN A 564 -37.88 0.76 10.94
N GLU A 565 -37.77 -0.32 10.16
CA GLU A 565 -37.24 -1.61 10.63
C GLU A 565 -35.74 -1.48 10.96
N GLN A 566 -34.94 -0.92 10.05
CA GLN A 566 -33.50 -0.69 10.27
C GLN A 566 -33.26 0.21 11.49
N ALA A 567 -34.01 1.32 11.60
CA ALA A 567 -33.91 2.22 12.74
C ALA A 567 -34.29 1.52 14.06
N ALA A 568 -35.31 0.66 14.05
CA ALA A 568 -35.66 -0.16 15.21
C ALA A 568 -34.56 -1.19 15.54
N ALA A 569 -33.87 -1.72 14.53
CA ALA A 569 -32.78 -2.68 14.70
C ALA A 569 -31.50 -2.03 15.25
N GLY A 570 -31.44 -0.69 15.31
CA GLY A 570 -30.31 0.07 15.84
C GLY A 570 -29.41 0.69 14.78
N GLU A 571 -29.86 0.72 13.52
CA GLU A 571 -29.13 1.38 12.42
C GLU A 571 -28.70 2.80 12.79
N THR A 572 -27.40 3.05 12.71
CA THR A 572 -26.79 4.32 13.07
C THR A 572 -25.49 4.52 12.30
N TYR A 573 -25.18 5.78 12.00
CA TYR A 573 -24.02 6.18 11.22
C TYR A 573 -23.11 7.05 12.08
N GLY A 574 -21.80 6.87 11.95
CA GLY A 574 -20.79 7.59 12.70
C GLY A 574 -19.44 6.87 12.73
N PRO A 575 -18.39 7.48 13.30
CA PRO A 575 -17.02 6.96 13.25
C PRO A 575 -16.86 5.58 13.92
N ASN A 576 -17.73 5.25 14.87
CA ASN A 576 -17.76 3.94 15.54
C ASN A 576 -18.69 2.93 14.87
N SER A 577 -19.44 3.33 13.84
CA SER A 577 -20.33 2.41 13.13
C SER A 577 -19.54 1.54 12.18
N ARG A 578 -19.93 0.27 12.09
CA ARG A 578 -19.45 -0.68 11.09
C ARG A 578 -20.63 -1.31 10.38
N CYS A 579 -20.42 -1.72 9.14
CA CYS A 579 -21.37 -2.53 8.40
C CYS A 579 -21.40 -3.93 9.01
N ILE A 580 -22.59 -4.39 9.37
CA ILE A 580 -22.85 -5.71 9.94
C ILE A 580 -23.87 -6.43 9.05
N GLU A 581 -23.55 -7.66 8.66
CA GLU A 581 -24.44 -8.50 7.86
C GLU A 581 -25.60 -9.05 8.68
N THR A 582 -26.74 -9.24 8.02
CA THR A 582 -27.80 -10.08 8.57
C THR A 582 -27.50 -11.55 8.29
N ASP A 583 -28.13 -12.48 8.99
CA ASP A 583 -27.93 -13.93 8.78
C ASP A 583 -28.57 -14.46 7.47
N GLY A 584 -28.87 -13.58 6.52
CA GLY A 584 -29.66 -13.85 5.32
C GLY A 584 -31.17 -13.76 5.49
N THR A 585 -31.69 -13.44 6.68
CA THR A 585 -33.14 -13.15 6.87
C THR A 585 -33.60 -11.86 6.20
N ARG A 586 -32.67 -10.97 5.87
CA ARG A 586 -32.91 -9.74 5.11
C ARG A 586 -31.87 -9.64 3.99
N SER A 587 -32.26 -8.94 2.93
CA SER A 587 -31.37 -8.69 1.79
C SER A 587 -30.53 -7.42 1.94
N TYR A 588 -30.53 -6.82 3.14
CA TYR A 588 -29.79 -5.60 3.46
C TYR A 588 -28.81 -5.84 4.61
N THR A 589 -27.83 -4.95 4.75
CA THR A 589 -26.93 -4.88 5.92
C THR A 589 -27.27 -3.67 6.80
N LEU A 590 -26.74 -3.65 8.02
CA LEU A 590 -26.96 -2.58 8.99
C LEU A 590 -25.65 -1.86 9.31
N CYS A 591 -25.64 -0.53 9.39
CA CYS A 591 -24.57 0.19 10.06
C CYS A 591 -24.88 0.20 11.57
N LEU A 592 -24.06 -0.45 12.38
CA LEU A 592 -24.26 -0.55 13.84
C LEU A 592 -23.03 -0.05 14.58
N GLU A 593 -23.24 0.65 15.69
CA GLU A 593 -22.13 1.04 16.57
C GLU A 593 -21.41 -0.22 17.07
N THR A 594 -20.11 -0.26 16.80
CA THR A 594 -19.25 -1.40 17.09
C THR A 594 -18.10 -0.92 17.99
N PHE A 595 -17.84 -1.66 19.06
CA PHE A 595 -16.84 -1.35 20.05
C PHE A 595 -15.87 -2.51 20.22
N CYS A 596 -14.58 -2.19 20.21
CA CYS A 596 -13.52 -3.16 20.46
C CYS A 596 -13.20 -3.16 21.96
N ASN A 597 -13.68 -4.16 22.70
CA ASN A 597 -13.40 -4.25 24.13
C ASN A 597 -12.02 -4.89 24.34
N THR A 598 -11.01 -4.05 24.55
CA THR A 598 -9.62 -4.49 24.74
C THR A 598 -9.37 -5.21 26.06
N GLU A 599 -10.26 -5.09 27.06
CA GLU A 599 -10.13 -5.78 28.36
C GLU A 599 -10.55 -7.24 28.28
N VAL A 600 -11.63 -7.55 27.56
CA VAL A 600 -12.09 -8.94 27.36
C VAL A 600 -11.67 -9.53 26.01
N GLY A 601 -11.32 -8.70 25.03
CA GLY A 601 -10.88 -9.14 23.70
C GLY A 601 -12.04 -9.55 22.79
N LEU A 602 -13.19 -8.89 22.95
CA LEU A 602 -14.41 -9.19 22.20
C LEU A 602 -14.89 -7.95 21.45
N VAL A 603 -15.57 -8.20 20.34
CA VAL A 603 -16.36 -7.18 19.63
C VAL A 603 -17.70 -7.04 20.33
N GLN A 604 -18.12 -5.81 20.60
CA GLN A 604 -19.44 -5.51 21.11
C GLN A 604 -20.22 -4.69 20.10
N ILE A 605 -21.49 -5.04 19.85
CA ILE A 605 -22.34 -4.38 18.86
C ILE A 605 -23.57 -3.81 19.56
N SER A 606 -23.88 -2.53 19.33
CA SER A 606 -25.13 -1.91 19.78
C SER A 606 -26.23 -2.18 18.76
N ALA A 607 -27.20 -3.03 19.12
CA ALA A 607 -28.31 -3.41 18.26
C ALA A 607 -29.59 -3.63 19.08
N GLY A 608 -30.75 -3.28 18.52
CA GLY A 608 -32.06 -3.50 19.16
C GLY A 608 -32.22 -2.79 20.50
N GLY A 609 -31.44 -1.73 20.75
CA GLY A 609 -31.39 -1.02 22.03
C GLY A 609 -30.60 -1.72 23.14
N THR A 610 -29.80 -2.74 22.80
CA THR A 610 -28.93 -3.50 23.71
C THR A 610 -27.50 -3.55 23.18
N ILE A 611 -26.55 -3.87 24.07
CA ILE A 611 -25.16 -4.17 23.68
C ILE A 611 -25.03 -5.69 23.66
N LEU A 612 -24.62 -6.22 22.52
CA LEU A 612 -24.43 -7.64 22.25
C LEU A 612 -22.93 -7.94 22.24
N ASP A 613 -22.52 -9.00 22.93
CA ASP A 613 -21.15 -9.49 22.91
C ASP A 613 -21.01 -10.56 21.80
N CYS A 614 -20.04 -10.39 20.91
CA CYS A 614 -19.66 -11.38 19.92
C CYS A 614 -18.62 -12.32 20.51
N GLU A 615 -19.06 -13.48 20.99
CA GLU A 615 -18.20 -14.50 21.62
C GLU A 615 -17.31 -15.23 20.62
N TYR A 616 -17.78 -15.39 19.38
CA TYR A 616 -17.04 -15.98 18.26
C TYR A 616 -17.49 -15.41 16.92
N ASP A 617 -16.62 -15.51 15.92
CA ASP A 617 -16.88 -15.07 14.54
C ASP A 617 -18.11 -15.79 13.97
N GLY A 618 -19.03 -15.03 13.38
CA GLY A 618 -20.25 -15.58 12.79
C GLY A 618 -21.38 -15.92 13.78
N GLN A 619 -21.23 -15.64 15.08
CA GLN A 619 -22.31 -15.79 16.06
C GLN A 619 -23.55 -15.00 15.63
N VAL A 620 -24.73 -15.62 15.68
CA VAL A 620 -26.00 -14.97 15.30
C VAL A 620 -26.74 -14.48 16.54
N HIS A 621 -27.20 -13.23 16.50
CA HIS A 621 -28.01 -12.61 17.56
C HIS A 621 -29.37 -12.17 17.03
N ASP A 622 -30.41 -12.41 17.84
CA ASP A 622 -31.76 -11.87 17.59
C ASP A 622 -31.81 -10.40 18.03
N VAL A 623 -32.10 -9.49 17.08
CA VAL A 623 -32.09 -8.04 17.33
C VAL A 623 -33.50 -7.48 17.44
N LEU A 624 -34.41 -7.95 16.58
CA LEU A 624 -35.83 -7.60 16.61
C LEU A 624 -36.68 -8.82 16.37
N SER A 625 -37.74 -8.97 17.16
CA SER A 625 -38.72 -10.04 16.98
C SER A 625 -39.90 -9.60 16.12
N ASP A 626 -40.20 -10.37 15.07
CA ASP A 626 -41.39 -10.28 14.20
C ASP A 626 -41.85 -8.84 13.86
N TYR A 627 -40.96 -8.06 13.24
CA TYR A 627 -41.25 -6.68 12.85
C TYR A 627 -42.24 -6.66 11.67
N ASP A 628 -43.42 -6.07 11.88
CA ASP A 628 -44.51 -5.97 10.88
C ASP A 628 -44.90 -7.30 10.19
N GLY A 629 -44.68 -8.44 10.86
CA GLY A 629 -45.01 -9.76 10.32
C GLY A 629 -44.01 -10.31 9.31
N ALA A 630 -42.83 -9.68 9.17
CA ALA A 630 -41.76 -10.10 8.27
C ALA A 630 -40.77 -11.08 8.92
N GLY A 631 -41.07 -11.56 10.14
CA GLY A 631 -40.18 -12.42 10.92
C GLY A 631 -39.05 -11.65 11.61
N ASP A 632 -38.22 -12.39 12.34
CA ASP A 632 -37.17 -11.82 13.19
C ASP A 632 -36.02 -11.24 12.35
N VAL A 633 -35.47 -10.12 12.81
CA VAL A 633 -34.23 -9.55 12.28
C VAL A 633 -33.07 -10.05 13.12
N ARG A 634 -32.14 -10.75 12.47
CA ARG A 634 -30.98 -11.36 13.12
C ARG A 634 -29.70 -10.88 12.44
N ILE A 635 -28.70 -10.57 13.25
CA ILE A 635 -27.39 -10.13 12.76
C ILE A 635 -26.35 -11.21 12.97
N LYS A 636 -25.37 -11.26 12.08
CA LYS A 636 -24.19 -12.12 12.18
C LYS A 636 -23.03 -11.28 12.71
N CYS A 637 -22.42 -11.73 13.81
CA CYS A 637 -21.19 -11.14 14.33
C CYS A 637 -20.09 -11.24 13.25
N PRO A 638 -19.45 -10.13 12.88
CA PRO A 638 -18.41 -10.12 11.88
C PRO A 638 -17.17 -10.82 12.41
N LYS A 639 -16.24 -11.19 11.53
CA LYS A 639 -14.92 -11.63 11.96
C LYS A 639 -14.23 -10.50 12.74
N ALA A 640 -13.83 -10.78 13.97
CA ALA A 640 -13.32 -9.76 14.88
C ALA A 640 -12.01 -9.12 14.36
N ALA A 641 -11.21 -9.88 13.60
CA ALA A 641 -10.02 -9.41 12.90
C ALA A 641 -10.29 -8.30 11.87
N LEU A 642 -11.52 -8.20 11.34
CA LEU A 642 -11.90 -7.21 10.32
C LEU A 642 -12.39 -5.90 10.93
N VAL A 643 -13.22 -5.97 11.97
CA VAL A 643 -13.82 -4.77 12.58
C VAL A 643 -12.98 -4.19 13.74
N CYS A 644 -12.14 -5.03 14.35
CA CYS A 644 -11.28 -4.68 15.47
C CYS A 644 -9.86 -5.21 15.27
N PRO A 645 -9.18 -4.89 14.16
CA PRO A 645 -7.87 -5.47 13.84
C PRO A 645 -6.84 -5.21 14.94
N GLU A 646 -6.90 -4.08 15.65
CA GLU A 646 -5.96 -3.83 16.77
C GLU A 646 -6.15 -4.76 17.99
N LEU A 647 -7.27 -5.50 18.08
CA LEU A 647 -7.39 -6.60 19.05
C LEU A 647 -6.60 -7.84 18.61
N PHE A 648 -6.24 -7.92 17.33
CA PHE A 648 -5.58 -9.04 16.68
C PHE A 648 -4.25 -8.57 16.09
N CYS A 649 -3.14 -8.89 16.75
CA CYS A 649 -1.82 -8.58 16.20
C CYS A 649 -1.52 -7.08 15.99
N PRO A 650 -1.45 -6.27 17.06
CA PRO A 650 -1.16 -4.84 16.94
C PRO A 650 0.06 -4.57 16.04
N SER A 651 -0.13 -3.75 15.00
CA SER A 651 0.88 -3.42 13.98
C SER A 651 1.59 -4.61 13.33
N ASN A 652 0.95 -5.79 13.28
CA ASN A 652 1.58 -7.04 12.84
C ASN A 652 2.91 -7.34 13.57
N CYS A 653 2.97 -6.96 14.85
CA CYS A 653 4.15 -7.02 15.72
C CYS A 653 5.36 -6.26 15.16
N ALA A 654 5.15 -5.25 14.32
CA ALA A 654 6.19 -4.44 13.67
C ALA A 654 7.27 -5.26 12.95
N GLY A 655 6.94 -6.51 12.55
CA GLY A 655 7.90 -7.48 12.02
C GLY A 655 8.96 -7.98 13.02
N ARG A 656 8.78 -7.72 14.33
CA ARG A 656 9.74 -7.93 15.43
C ARG A 656 9.27 -8.97 16.46
N GLY A 657 8.29 -9.77 16.09
CA GLY A 657 7.71 -10.80 16.94
C GLY A 657 6.72 -11.68 16.21
N GLU A 658 6.24 -12.71 16.90
CA GLU A 658 5.18 -13.60 16.41
C GLU A 658 3.83 -13.17 16.89
N CYS A 659 2.91 -13.07 15.94
CA CYS A 659 1.52 -13.15 16.30
C CYS A 659 1.20 -14.56 16.79
N THR A 660 0.72 -14.64 18.04
CA THR A 660 0.19 -15.88 18.61
C THR A 660 -1.31 -15.76 18.72
N TYR A 661 -2.01 -16.56 17.93
CA TYR A 661 -3.44 -16.79 18.03
C TYR A 661 -3.61 -17.92 19.03
N ALA A 662 -3.99 -17.60 20.27
CA ALA A 662 -4.00 -18.57 21.34
C ALA A 662 -5.09 -19.63 21.11
N ALA A 663 -4.69 -20.81 20.66
CA ALA A 663 -5.51 -21.99 20.80
C ALA A 663 -5.55 -22.39 22.27
N ASN A 664 -6.73 -22.60 22.85
CA ASN A 664 -6.83 -23.37 24.09
C ASN A 664 -6.18 -24.73 23.87
N SER A 665 -4.93 -24.91 24.27
CA SER A 665 -4.30 -26.21 24.42
C SER A 665 -3.47 -26.22 25.69
N GLY A 666 -4.15 -26.43 26.80
CA GLY A 666 -3.51 -27.13 27.90
C GLY A 666 -3.25 -28.57 27.49
N THR A 667 -2.26 -28.83 26.64
CA THR A 667 -1.41 -30.04 26.62
C THR A 667 -0.39 -29.96 25.47
N ASP A 668 0.88 -29.97 25.86
CA ASP A 668 2.10 -30.45 25.18
C ASP A 668 2.29 -30.20 23.66
N GLU A 669 3.49 -29.68 23.38
CA GLU A 669 4.13 -29.63 22.06
C GLU A 669 3.94 -30.94 21.28
N THR A 670 3.48 -30.80 20.03
CA THR A 670 3.55 -31.69 18.86
C THR A 670 2.20 -32.16 18.30
N GLU A 671 1.53 -31.31 17.52
CA GLU A 671 0.84 -31.69 16.27
C GLU A 671 0.25 -30.44 15.60
N TYR A 672 0.71 -30.12 14.39
CA TYR A 672 -0.02 -29.22 13.49
C TYR A 672 -1.31 -29.94 13.08
N ALA A 673 -2.44 -29.52 13.64
CA ALA A 673 -3.77 -29.94 13.20
C ALA A 673 -4.49 -28.73 12.59
N GLU A 674 -4.63 -28.77 11.27
CA GLU A 674 -5.55 -27.93 10.50
C GLU A 674 -7.00 -28.25 10.91
N GLY A 675 -7.85 -27.21 11.04
CA GLY A 675 -9.30 -27.36 11.13
C GLY A 675 -9.95 -27.46 12.53
N ALA A 676 -9.49 -26.71 13.53
CA ALA A 676 -10.13 -26.73 14.86
C ALA A 676 -11.33 -25.76 14.97
N TYR A 677 -12.53 -26.32 14.81
CA TYR A 677 -13.82 -25.74 15.20
C TYR A 677 -13.86 -25.55 16.74
N PHE A 678 -14.12 -24.33 17.21
CA PHE A 678 -14.16 -24.01 18.65
C PHE A 678 -15.58 -24.14 19.20
N ASP A 679 -15.80 -25.14 20.05
CA ASP A 679 -16.96 -25.27 20.95
C ASP A 679 -16.42 -25.40 22.40
N ASP A 680 -16.33 -24.28 23.12
CA ASP A 680 -16.30 -24.30 24.59
C ASP A 680 -16.81 -22.98 25.17
N THR A 681 -18.02 -23.02 25.74
CA THR A 681 -18.80 -21.89 26.27
C THR A 681 -18.39 -21.47 27.70
N THR A 682 -17.18 -21.80 28.18
CA THR A 682 -16.80 -21.46 29.57
C THR A 682 -15.34 -21.00 29.83
N SER A 683 -14.57 -20.65 28.81
CA SER A 683 -13.17 -20.20 28.98
C SER A 683 -12.98 -18.78 28.45
N THR A 684 -12.37 -17.88 29.23
CA THR A 684 -11.94 -16.54 28.80
C THR A 684 -11.14 -16.66 27.51
N SER A 685 -11.71 -16.24 26.39
CA SER A 685 -11.13 -16.29 25.06
C SER A 685 -9.74 -15.65 25.08
N ALA A 686 -8.73 -16.46 24.80
CA ALA A 686 -7.35 -16.03 24.81
C ALA A 686 -7.12 -15.12 23.58
N LYS A 687 -6.86 -13.84 23.83
CA LYS A 687 -6.65 -12.80 22.82
C LYS A 687 -5.47 -13.16 21.93
N ALA A 688 -5.52 -12.84 20.65
CA ALA A 688 -4.31 -12.82 19.84
C ALA A 688 -3.39 -11.70 20.34
N TYR A 689 -2.09 -11.97 20.46
CA TYR A 689 -1.12 -10.98 20.94
C TYR A 689 0.24 -11.22 20.31
N CYS A 690 1.06 -10.17 20.31
CA CYS A 690 2.44 -10.24 19.87
C CYS A 690 3.34 -10.86 20.95
N VAL A 691 4.07 -11.89 20.57
CA VAL A 691 5.21 -12.42 21.32
C VAL A 691 6.46 -11.82 20.71
N CYS A 692 7.05 -10.84 21.38
CA CYS A 692 8.20 -10.11 20.89
C CYS A 692 9.48 -10.92 20.95
N ASP A 693 10.36 -10.73 19.97
CA ASP A 693 11.65 -11.42 19.91
C ASP A 693 12.57 -10.97 21.06
N SER A 694 12.42 -9.73 21.53
CA SER A 694 13.07 -9.24 22.74
C SER A 694 12.19 -9.46 23.97
N ALA A 695 12.72 -10.18 24.97
CA ALA A 695 12.05 -10.36 26.26
C ALA A 695 11.98 -9.07 27.11
N GLU A 696 12.72 -8.03 26.74
CA GLU A 696 12.69 -6.72 27.41
C GLU A 696 11.56 -5.84 26.88
N ASP A 697 11.08 -6.12 25.66
CA ASP A 697 9.97 -5.41 25.05
C ASP A 697 8.64 -5.94 25.60
N THR A 698 7.88 -5.04 26.21
CA THR A 698 6.55 -5.34 26.79
C THR A 698 5.43 -4.58 26.09
N THR A 699 5.74 -3.92 24.97
CA THR A 699 4.77 -3.19 24.16
C THR A 699 3.87 -4.15 23.39
N ALA A 700 2.66 -3.71 23.06
CA ALA A 700 1.65 -4.56 22.43
C ALA A 700 2.00 -4.97 20.99
N GLY A 701 2.83 -4.20 20.29
CA GLY A 701 3.21 -4.40 18.89
C GLY A 701 4.72 -4.60 18.67
N CYS A 702 5.49 -4.88 19.72
CA CYS A 702 6.94 -5.08 19.67
C CYS A 702 7.76 -3.88 19.16
N TYR A 703 7.38 -2.68 19.57
CA TYR A 703 7.95 -1.42 19.11
C TYR A 703 9.36 -1.14 19.66
N GLU A 704 9.69 -1.68 20.84
CA GLU A 704 11.00 -1.49 21.49
C GLU A 704 12.00 -2.59 21.14
N THR A 705 11.55 -3.65 20.44
CA THR A 705 12.40 -4.74 20.00
C THR A 705 13.33 -4.23 18.89
N PRO A 706 14.66 -4.35 19.03
CA PRO A 706 15.58 -3.87 18.00
C PRO A 706 15.37 -4.59 16.66
N LEU A 707 15.61 -3.89 15.55
CA LEU A 707 15.55 -4.49 14.22
C LEU A 707 16.58 -5.62 14.15
N THR A 708 16.11 -6.84 13.90
CA THR A 708 16.99 -7.98 13.66
C THR A 708 16.97 -8.31 12.17
N PHE A 709 18.15 -8.52 11.60
CA PHE A 709 18.30 -8.90 10.21
C PHE A 709 19.43 -9.94 10.13
N PRO A 710 19.27 -11.07 9.43
CA PRO A 710 20.28 -12.12 9.41
C PRO A 710 21.64 -11.59 8.93
N THR A 711 22.70 -11.82 9.73
CA THR A 711 24.04 -11.25 9.49
C THR A 711 24.68 -11.71 8.18
N GLU A 712 24.39 -12.95 7.75
CA GLU A 712 24.76 -13.48 6.44
C GLU A 712 23.49 -13.64 5.59
N TYR A 713 23.09 -12.55 4.93
CA TYR A 713 21.90 -12.51 4.07
C TYR A 713 22.24 -11.98 2.68
N GLY A 714 21.54 -12.48 1.65
CA GLY A 714 21.85 -12.15 0.25
C GLY A 714 23.22 -12.69 -0.20
N TYR A 715 23.92 -11.93 -1.04
CA TYR A 715 25.22 -12.33 -1.62
C TYR A 715 26.36 -12.48 -0.59
N ALA A 716 26.19 -11.99 0.65
CA ALA A 716 27.12 -12.27 1.74
C ALA A 716 27.18 -13.78 2.08
N ALA A 717 26.08 -14.52 1.91
CA ALA A 717 25.99 -15.95 2.17
C ALA A 717 26.69 -16.82 1.09
N GLU A 718 26.87 -16.34 -0.14
CA GLU A 718 27.53 -17.10 -1.21
C GLU A 718 29.02 -17.35 -0.97
N ASN A 719 29.68 -16.49 -0.18
CA ASN A 719 31.09 -16.69 0.19
C ASN A 719 31.29 -17.88 1.16
N VAL A 720 30.25 -18.34 1.85
CA VAL A 720 30.30 -19.49 2.76
C VAL A 720 30.15 -20.81 2.01
N PHE A 721 29.42 -20.83 0.88
CA PHE A 721 29.34 -22.00 0.01
C PHE A 721 30.57 -22.23 -0.89
N GLN A 722 31.48 -21.26 -1.02
CA GLN A 722 32.79 -21.50 -1.66
C GLN A 722 33.69 -22.48 -0.88
N THR A 723 33.33 -22.86 0.34
CA THR A 723 34.00 -23.93 1.08
C THR A 723 33.83 -25.32 0.41
N ASN A 724 32.92 -25.44 -0.57
CA ASN A 724 32.72 -26.67 -1.34
C ASN A 724 33.66 -26.83 -2.56
N LYS A 725 34.52 -25.86 -2.87
CA LYS A 725 35.57 -26.04 -3.90
C LYS A 725 36.57 -27.13 -3.49
N THR A 726 36.88 -27.25 -2.20
CA THR A 726 37.76 -28.30 -1.68
C THR A 726 37.14 -29.68 -1.85
N LEU A 727 35.83 -29.83 -1.57
CA LEU A 727 35.12 -31.10 -1.73
C LEU A 727 34.99 -31.49 -3.22
N PHE A 728 34.68 -30.53 -4.10
CA PHE A 728 34.60 -30.77 -5.55
C PHE A 728 35.97 -31.15 -6.14
N ILE A 729 37.06 -30.48 -5.73
CA ILE A 729 38.43 -30.84 -6.14
C ILE A 729 38.81 -32.23 -5.62
N VAL A 730 38.41 -32.60 -4.39
CA VAL A 730 38.66 -33.94 -3.82
C VAL A 730 37.88 -35.02 -4.59
N ILE A 731 36.62 -34.78 -4.93
CA ILE A 731 35.80 -35.73 -5.70
C ILE A 731 36.36 -35.92 -7.11
N VAL A 732 36.61 -34.82 -7.83
CA VAL A 732 37.18 -34.87 -9.18
C VAL A 732 38.58 -35.51 -9.17
N GLY A 733 39.43 -35.14 -8.19
CA GLY A 733 40.74 -35.75 -8.01
C GLY A 733 40.67 -37.27 -7.76
N SER A 734 39.71 -37.72 -6.95
CA SER A 734 39.50 -39.15 -6.64
C SER A 734 39.05 -39.94 -7.88
N VAL A 735 38.17 -39.36 -8.70
CA VAL A 735 37.71 -39.98 -9.96
C VAL A 735 38.86 -40.09 -10.97
N VAL A 736 39.67 -39.04 -11.12
CA VAL A 736 40.82 -39.05 -12.04
C VAL A 736 41.87 -40.09 -11.61
N VAL A 737 42.18 -40.19 -10.32
CA VAL A 737 43.10 -41.21 -9.79
C VAL A 737 42.53 -42.63 -9.99
N GLY A 738 41.23 -42.82 -9.76
CA GLY A 738 40.55 -44.10 -9.99
C GLY A 738 40.62 -44.56 -11.45
N LEU A 739 40.37 -43.65 -12.39
CA LEU A 739 40.48 -43.92 -13.83
C LEU A 739 41.92 -44.21 -14.26
N ALA A 740 42.91 -43.50 -13.71
CA ALA A 740 44.32 -43.74 -13.99
C ALA A 740 44.77 -45.13 -13.49
N LEU A 741 44.33 -45.54 -12.30
CA LEU A 741 44.62 -46.87 -11.76
C LEU A 741 43.97 -47.98 -12.59
N MET A 742 42.73 -47.79 -13.04
CA MET A 742 42.08 -48.74 -13.95
C MET A 742 42.81 -48.84 -15.30
N TYR A 743 43.30 -47.72 -15.84
CA TYR A 743 44.10 -47.73 -17.07
C TYR A 743 45.42 -48.51 -16.91
N VAL A 744 46.12 -48.32 -15.79
CA VAL A 744 47.36 -49.06 -15.48
C VAL A 744 47.07 -50.55 -15.30
N ALA A 745 46.01 -50.90 -14.57
CA ALA A 745 45.61 -52.30 -14.38
C ALA A 745 45.22 -52.96 -15.72
N ALA A 746 44.49 -52.26 -16.59
CA ALA A 746 44.15 -52.74 -17.93
C ALA A 746 45.40 -52.94 -18.81
N ARG A 747 46.38 -52.04 -18.75
CA ARG A 747 47.68 -52.21 -19.43
C ARG A 747 48.46 -53.39 -18.88
N GLN A 748 48.54 -53.57 -17.57
CA GLN A 748 49.24 -54.70 -16.95
C GLN A 748 48.56 -56.04 -17.28
N TRP A 749 47.22 -56.08 -17.31
CA TRP A 749 46.47 -57.26 -17.74
C TRP A 749 46.71 -57.60 -19.21
N LYS A 750 46.72 -56.59 -20.09
CA LYS A 750 47.04 -56.76 -21.51
C LYS A 750 48.49 -57.21 -21.74
N ALA A 751 49.43 -56.70 -20.95
CA ALA A 751 50.83 -57.14 -20.98
C ALA A 751 51.00 -58.60 -20.50
N ARG A 752 50.25 -59.03 -19.47
CA ARG A 752 50.27 -60.43 -19.00
C ARG A 752 49.64 -61.41 -19.99
N LYS A 753 48.65 -60.98 -20.79
CA LYS A 753 48.08 -61.80 -21.87
C LYS A 753 49.08 -62.07 -23.01
N ASN A 754 50.03 -61.18 -23.25
CA ASN A 754 51.06 -61.34 -24.29
C ASN A 754 52.24 -62.22 -23.85
N VAL A 755 52.23 -62.79 -22.64
CA VAL A 755 53.25 -63.73 -22.15
C VAL A 755 52.73 -65.19 -22.15
N PHE A 756 51.45 -65.40 -22.49
CA PHE A 756 50.80 -66.73 -22.58
C PHE A 756 50.24 -67.07 -23.97
N MET A 757 50.65 -66.32 -25.00
CA MET A 757 50.66 -66.75 -26.41
C MET A 757 52.11 -66.86 -26.85
#